data_AF-A0AAD7GEM2-F1
#
_entry.id   AF-A0AAD7GEM2-F1
#
_cell.length_a   1.000
_cell.length_b   1.000
_cell.length_c   1.000
_cell.angle_alpha   90.00
_cell.angle_beta   90.00
_cell.angle_gamma   90.00
#
_symmetry.space_group_name_H-M   'P 1'
#
loop_
_entity.id
_entity.type
_entity.pdbx_description
1 polymer ?
#
loop_
_entity_poly.entity_id
_entity_poly.type
_entity_poly.pdbx_seq_one_letter_code
_entity_poly.pdbx_strand_id
1 'polypeptide(L)'
;MIPLTIPTISPPGSTPGSFSAPHTPITPISSTSSTQAPLRAPRRTQWEKVDDVLTSYGFRNLGDFLATLFHDHGSDADPRTPRHTASVAAFLQGASTFKMADLLALIYDHPQSRPKRKYSDQVSAAFSPHTPLDDIRYARPCLTAWATRTVGDEVYRRIGRLAKKSDDPESRRHVRATTNRRKKGARVATWDDTRFTIQGLADQYREADEFLWYLTECFCAPRVKGKVVVRKRRPHHAIQVGAISPFLISRNSFASGDLALPLGIWHFACKSHVDVKRVYCRFGSTVSDTTARNALNSMSAADLSELRERVRDATERGEADHSKIIDNVQENSPVYEHGLGRENQLKVGTACTTVRLLDCKPGAFNAADHIGRVVQQARQTMTTENVYESIDWPHNWSHRINPNRKTPVQPVGTNGEREVETQGMARTLLDFDQQSGINPDKCDNILSWVRGDGASHATIMRLKKYLAVTPNIYKSFRNVISTPETWHTKATDLNACASNHYGPAASKDPSSLSRSSNAANMKRPTDLKKCDFYPTSRSMTMIWDARVLDCWRLILGIDSDSEIVEHFAQLAEIDCLPTLDELLDHAKVLRERYASQVAYDQSLSTEDHDEASSRSKIPAVEPLHGDEDAPPPEIPAAPEPKDEGPKFYKEAPGFDGDRVLSNTILFLMEFGWWVELNYAIPEGDVGRVMEILKVSTAIVQLPIMISKLLKDLYLHVCGNLKSELHGLYARSVRPASVRVLTRPQGRTAE
;
A
#
# COMPACT_ATOMS: atom_id res chain seq x y z
N MET A 1 -8.19 23.71 16.39
CA MET A 1 -9.02 24.93 16.39
C MET A 1 -8.70 25.72 17.65
N ILE A 2 -7.94 26.81 17.53
CA ILE A 2 -7.76 27.90 18.51
C ILE A 2 -7.49 29.16 17.66
N PRO A 3 -8.22 30.28 17.79
CA PRO A 3 -8.12 31.43 16.88
C PRO A 3 -7.17 32.51 17.42
N LEU A 4 -6.36 33.09 16.54
CA LEU A 4 -5.51 34.26 16.85
C LEU A 4 -6.17 35.55 16.35
N THR A 5 -6.50 36.41 17.30
CA THR A 5 -7.00 37.79 17.15
C THR A 5 -5.88 38.77 16.79
N ILE A 6 -6.20 39.69 15.88
CA ILE A 6 -5.34 40.80 15.43
C ILE A 6 -5.64 42.04 16.30
N PRO A 7 -4.64 42.76 16.86
CA PRO A 7 -4.87 44.05 17.49
C PRO A 7 -4.60 45.22 16.53
N THR A 8 -5.53 46.18 16.55
CA THR A 8 -5.52 47.50 15.93
C THR A 8 -4.60 48.47 16.69
N ILE A 9 -3.85 49.31 15.96
CA ILE A 9 -3.04 50.40 16.54
C ILE A 9 -3.62 51.75 16.09
N SER A 10 -3.93 52.60 17.08
CA SER A 10 -4.36 54.00 16.97
C SER A 10 -3.16 54.98 17.04
N PRO A 11 -3.29 56.25 16.61
CA PRO A 11 -2.16 57.16 16.40
C PRO A 11 -1.77 57.92 17.68
N PRO A 12 -0.51 58.38 17.83
CA PRO A 12 -0.10 59.09 19.04
C PRO A 12 -0.42 60.59 18.94
N GLY A 13 -1.01 61.07 20.03
CA GLY A 13 -1.21 62.47 20.36
C GLY A 13 0.07 63.16 20.86
N SER A 14 -0.06 64.48 20.88
CA SER A 14 0.93 65.52 21.15
C SER A 14 1.03 65.91 22.64
N THR A 15 2.05 66.73 22.93
CA THR A 15 2.28 67.66 24.09
C THR A 15 3.32 67.23 25.15
N PRO A 16 3.84 68.13 26.01
CA PRO A 16 4.63 69.35 25.70
C PRO A 16 5.81 69.62 26.70
N GLY A 17 6.61 70.67 26.42
CA GLY A 17 7.42 71.41 27.42
C GLY A 17 8.94 71.37 27.18
N SER A 18 9.78 72.35 27.56
CA SER A 18 9.65 73.74 28.02
C SER A 18 11.06 74.23 28.39
N PHE A 19 11.50 75.41 27.90
CA PHE A 19 12.48 76.37 28.47
C PHE A 19 13.89 75.87 28.90
N SER A 20 15.04 76.50 28.64
CA SER A 20 15.43 77.92 28.74
C SER A 20 16.80 78.17 28.09
N ALA A 21 17.07 79.41 27.66
CA ALA A 21 18.42 80.00 27.69
C ALA A 21 18.32 81.52 27.97
N PRO A 22 19.25 82.15 28.72
CA PRO A 22 19.04 83.47 29.33
C PRO A 22 19.56 84.67 28.52
N HIS A 23 18.92 85.81 28.80
CA HIS A 23 19.26 87.24 28.66
C HIS A 23 20.76 87.60 28.89
N THR A 24 21.43 88.66 28.38
CA THR A 24 21.19 90.06 27.91
C THR A 24 22.59 90.70 27.61
N PRO A 25 22.83 92.00 27.24
CA PRO A 25 22.06 93.01 26.51
C PRO A 25 22.83 93.84 25.42
N ILE A 26 22.07 94.31 24.44
CA ILE A 26 22.01 95.57 23.65
C ILE A 26 23.05 96.71 23.86
N THR A 27 23.59 97.27 22.75
CA THR A 27 23.49 98.69 22.22
C THR A 27 24.67 99.07 21.28
N PRO A 28 24.65 100.17 20.48
CA PRO A 28 23.95 100.24 19.17
C PRO A 28 24.77 100.92 18.05
N ILE A 29 24.54 100.64 16.76
CA ILE A 29 24.77 101.65 15.71
C ILE A 29 23.61 101.67 14.72
N SER A 30 23.01 102.85 14.65
CA SER A 30 21.97 103.31 13.74
C SER A 30 22.50 103.48 12.32
N SER A 31 21.73 103.08 11.30
CA SER A 31 21.18 104.04 10.33
C SER A 31 20.51 103.32 9.15
N THR A 32 19.18 103.44 9.11
CA THR A 32 18.34 103.74 7.91
C THR A 32 18.73 103.15 6.56
N SER A 33 17.84 102.32 5.99
CA SER A 33 17.13 102.69 4.75
C SER A 33 16.00 101.69 4.47
N SER A 34 14.84 102.23 4.15
CA SER A 34 13.65 101.48 3.81
C SER A 34 13.78 100.91 2.39
N THR A 35 13.43 99.64 2.21
CA THR A 35 13.01 99.16 0.89
C THR A 35 11.96 98.07 1.06
N GLN A 36 10.85 98.28 0.36
CA GLN A 36 9.65 97.46 0.34
C GLN A 36 9.96 95.97 0.13
N ALA A 37 9.20 95.10 0.80
CA ALA A 37 9.21 93.67 0.53
C ALA A 37 8.80 93.41 -0.93
N PRO A 38 9.59 92.69 -1.73
CA PRO A 38 9.22 92.38 -3.10
C PRO A 38 8.03 91.41 -3.10
N LEU A 39 6.98 91.77 -3.83
CA LEU A 39 5.87 90.89 -4.21
C LEU A 39 6.47 89.59 -4.79
N ARG A 40 6.25 88.45 -4.11
CA ARG A 40 6.65 87.14 -4.62
C ARG A 40 5.99 86.95 -5.99
N ALA A 41 6.83 86.79 -7.02
CA ALA A 41 6.37 86.37 -8.34
C ALA A 41 5.49 85.11 -8.20
N PRO A 42 4.40 84.98 -8.98
CA PRO A 42 3.51 83.84 -8.92
C PRO A 42 4.33 82.55 -9.06
N ARG A 43 4.06 81.57 -8.19
CA ARG A 43 4.74 80.26 -8.24
C ARG A 43 4.41 79.62 -9.59
N ARG A 44 5.44 79.50 -10.44
CA ARG A 44 5.33 78.79 -11.73
C ARG A 44 4.71 77.42 -11.55
N THR A 45 3.79 77.07 -12.44
CA THR A 45 3.20 75.74 -12.49
C THR A 45 4.26 74.70 -12.84
N GLN A 46 4.02 73.42 -12.56
CA GLN A 46 4.97 72.37 -12.95
C GLN A 46 5.12 72.27 -14.48
N TRP A 47 4.09 72.62 -15.24
CA TRP A 47 4.10 72.62 -16.71
C TRP A 47 4.96 73.74 -17.28
N GLU A 48 4.86 74.96 -16.74
CA GLU A 48 5.71 76.09 -17.12
C GLU A 48 7.20 75.80 -16.82
N LYS A 49 7.48 75.08 -15.72
CA LYS A 49 8.85 74.64 -15.41
C LYS A 49 9.37 73.59 -16.40
N VAL A 50 8.52 72.71 -16.90
CA VAL A 50 8.89 71.74 -17.93
C VAL A 50 9.15 72.46 -19.25
N ASP A 51 8.30 73.43 -19.63
CA ASP A 51 8.48 74.23 -20.84
C ASP A 51 9.77 75.07 -20.78
N ASP A 52 10.11 75.66 -19.63
CA ASP A 52 11.39 76.35 -19.42
C ASP A 52 12.59 75.41 -19.62
N VAL A 53 12.50 74.17 -19.11
CA VAL A 53 13.55 73.14 -19.26
C VAL A 53 13.65 72.64 -20.70
N LEU A 54 12.52 72.48 -21.40
CA LEU A 54 12.46 72.10 -22.81
C LEU A 54 12.92 73.24 -23.74
N THR A 55 12.76 74.50 -23.32
CA THR A 55 13.21 75.68 -24.08
C THR A 55 14.69 75.97 -23.84
N SER A 56 15.21 75.70 -22.64
CA SER A 56 16.64 75.81 -22.29
C SER A 56 17.44 74.54 -22.62
N TYR A 57 16.84 73.64 -23.41
CA TYR A 57 17.29 72.29 -23.63
C TYR A 57 18.47 72.24 -24.62
N GLY A 58 19.69 72.05 -24.11
CA GLY A 58 20.91 71.94 -24.93
C GLY A 58 21.19 70.56 -25.54
N PHE A 59 20.28 69.58 -25.37
CA PHE A 59 20.43 68.21 -25.89
C PHE A 59 19.61 68.02 -27.17
N ARG A 60 20.02 67.10 -28.05
CA ARG A 60 19.38 66.92 -29.37
C ARG A 60 17.97 66.33 -29.28
N ASN A 61 17.72 65.47 -28.30
CA ASN A 61 16.42 64.83 -28.06
C ASN A 61 16.36 64.32 -26.61
N LEU A 62 15.18 63.89 -26.15
CA LEU A 62 14.97 63.37 -24.78
C LEU A 62 15.83 62.14 -24.45
N GLY A 63 16.07 61.26 -25.43
CA GLY A 63 16.90 60.07 -25.26
C GLY A 63 18.37 60.40 -24.99
N ASP A 64 18.95 61.35 -25.72
CA ASP A 64 20.33 61.82 -25.51
C ASP A 64 20.54 62.38 -24.09
N PHE A 65 19.55 63.12 -23.58
CA PHE A 65 19.58 63.59 -22.20
C PHE A 65 19.47 62.45 -21.20
N LEU A 66 18.55 61.50 -21.39
CA LEU A 66 18.39 60.35 -20.49
C LEU A 66 19.65 59.47 -20.48
N ALA A 67 20.30 59.26 -21.63
CA ALA A 67 21.56 58.54 -21.72
C ALA A 67 22.69 59.23 -20.94
N THR A 68 22.75 60.57 -20.99
CA THR A 68 23.72 61.36 -20.22
C THR A 68 23.37 61.39 -18.72
N LEU A 69 22.07 61.48 -18.39
CA LEU A 69 21.56 61.50 -17.01
C LEU A 69 21.84 60.17 -16.30
N PHE A 70 21.63 59.04 -16.97
CA PHE A 70 21.86 57.70 -16.43
C PHE A 70 23.23 57.12 -16.82
N HIS A 71 24.19 57.96 -17.22
CA HIS A 71 25.52 57.52 -17.59
C HIS A 71 26.16 56.69 -16.46
N ASP A 72 26.64 55.50 -16.82
CA ASP A 72 27.43 54.62 -15.97
C ASP A 72 28.91 54.78 -16.32
N HIS A 73 29.73 55.14 -15.34
CA HIS A 73 31.16 55.42 -15.52
C HIS A 73 32.02 54.15 -15.43
N GLY A 74 31.44 53.00 -15.07
CA GLY A 74 32.20 51.75 -14.92
C GLY A 74 33.42 51.94 -14.01
N SER A 75 34.62 51.68 -14.54
CA SER A 75 35.90 51.82 -13.82
C SER A 75 36.62 53.16 -14.05
N ASP A 76 36.09 54.05 -14.90
CA ASP A 76 36.71 55.33 -15.24
C ASP A 76 36.28 56.45 -14.26
N ALA A 77 36.97 57.60 -14.34
CA ALA A 77 36.62 58.76 -13.51
C ALA A 77 35.21 59.27 -13.85
N ASP A 78 34.32 59.32 -12.85
CA ASP A 78 32.92 59.72 -13.03
C ASP A 78 32.82 61.21 -13.47
N PRO A 79 32.36 61.51 -14.70
CA PRO A 79 32.26 62.87 -15.19
C PRO A 79 31.06 63.65 -14.60
N ARG A 80 30.22 62.99 -13.80
CA ARG A 80 29.01 63.58 -13.21
C ARG A 80 29.34 64.43 -11.99
N THR A 81 28.65 65.55 -11.84
CA THR A 81 28.78 66.39 -10.65
C THR A 81 28.22 65.69 -9.40
N PRO A 82 28.66 66.03 -8.17
CA PRO A 82 28.13 65.42 -6.95
C PRO A 82 26.60 65.54 -6.82
N ARG A 83 26.02 66.65 -7.28
CA ARG A 83 24.57 66.87 -7.28
C ARG A 83 23.85 65.96 -8.29
N HIS A 84 24.45 65.72 -9.46
CA HIS A 84 23.93 64.80 -10.46
C HIS A 84 23.92 63.37 -9.91
N THR A 85 25.06 62.89 -9.40
CA THR A 85 25.18 61.56 -8.81
C THR A 85 24.22 61.36 -7.63
N ALA A 86 24.11 62.32 -6.71
CA ALA A 86 23.18 62.26 -5.60
C ALA A 86 21.70 62.20 -6.05
N SER A 87 21.33 62.94 -7.10
CA SER A 87 19.96 62.96 -7.61
C SER A 87 19.58 61.64 -8.30
N VAL A 88 20.48 61.09 -9.13
CA VAL A 88 20.27 59.80 -9.81
C VAL A 88 20.28 58.66 -8.79
N ALA A 89 21.19 58.67 -7.83
CA ALA A 89 21.24 57.69 -6.75
C ALA A 89 19.94 57.70 -5.93
N ALA A 90 19.47 58.89 -5.51
CA ALA A 90 18.22 59.01 -4.76
C ALA A 90 17.02 58.43 -5.52
N PHE A 91 16.97 58.60 -6.84
CA PHE A 91 15.92 58.03 -7.68
C PHE A 91 16.04 56.50 -7.84
N LEU A 92 17.20 55.99 -8.24
CA LEU A 92 17.41 54.56 -8.50
C LEU A 92 17.37 53.70 -7.23
N GLN A 93 17.72 54.27 -6.07
CA GLN A 93 17.63 53.60 -4.77
C GLN A 93 16.23 53.71 -4.14
N GLY A 94 15.31 54.47 -4.77
CA GLY A 94 13.94 54.62 -4.28
C GLY A 94 13.78 55.56 -3.07
N ALA A 95 14.76 56.42 -2.81
CA ALA A 95 14.72 57.46 -1.77
C ALA A 95 13.90 58.69 -2.19
N SER A 96 13.56 58.83 -3.47
CA SER A 96 12.64 59.84 -3.98
C SER A 96 11.16 59.47 -3.74
N THR A 97 10.31 60.49 -3.66
CA THR A 97 8.85 60.31 -3.55
C THR A 97 8.23 59.65 -4.78
N PHE A 98 8.82 59.89 -5.96
CA PHE A 98 8.44 59.27 -7.22
C PHE A 98 9.42 58.13 -7.54
N LYS A 99 8.92 56.92 -7.78
CA LYS A 99 9.74 55.71 -7.90
C LYS A 99 9.85 55.22 -9.33
N MET A 100 10.81 54.33 -9.59
CA MET A 100 10.97 53.70 -10.90
C MET A 100 9.70 52.97 -11.36
N ALA A 101 8.96 52.34 -10.44
CA ALA A 101 7.69 51.69 -10.75
C ALA A 101 6.64 52.67 -11.31
N ASP A 102 6.57 53.87 -10.74
CA ASP A 102 5.65 54.92 -11.20
C ASP A 102 6.05 55.42 -12.59
N LEU A 103 7.35 55.59 -12.84
CA LEU A 103 7.88 55.96 -14.15
C LEU A 103 7.55 54.91 -15.21
N LEU A 104 7.79 53.63 -14.90
CA LEU A 104 7.50 52.52 -15.81
C LEU A 104 6.00 52.44 -16.13
N ALA A 105 5.13 52.61 -15.13
CA ALA A 105 3.68 52.66 -15.35
C ALA A 105 3.29 53.84 -16.25
N LEU A 106 3.81 55.04 -16.00
CA LEU A 106 3.56 56.21 -16.85
C LEU A 106 3.97 55.95 -18.30
N ILE A 107 5.18 55.41 -18.55
CA ILE A 107 5.66 55.12 -19.91
C ILE A 107 4.83 54.01 -20.56
N TYR A 108 4.58 52.93 -19.81
CA TYR A 108 3.91 51.74 -20.33
C TYR A 108 2.45 52.02 -20.70
N ASP A 109 1.73 52.76 -19.87
CA ASP A 109 0.31 53.04 -20.07
C ASP A 109 0.06 54.20 -21.04
N HIS A 110 1.07 55.03 -21.31
CA HIS A 110 0.96 56.20 -22.18
C HIS A 110 0.42 55.83 -23.59
N PRO A 111 -0.56 56.59 -24.14
CA PRO A 111 -1.08 56.30 -25.48
C PRO A 111 -0.01 56.31 -26.59
N GLN A 112 1.00 57.17 -26.48
CA GLN A 112 2.08 57.26 -27.47
C GLN A 112 3.12 56.13 -27.39
N SER A 113 3.16 55.37 -26.29
CA SER A 113 4.04 54.21 -26.19
C SER A 113 3.51 53.00 -26.99
N ARG A 114 2.27 53.08 -27.48
CA ARG A 114 1.58 52.00 -28.20
C ARG A 114 1.74 52.17 -29.73
N PRO A 115 2.10 51.10 -30.46
CA PRO A 115 2.08 51.13 -31.91
C PRO A 115 0.67 51.32 -32.45
N LYS A 116 0.52 52.16 -33.49
CA LYS A 116 -0.74 52.26 -34.26
C LYS A 116 -0.99 50.95 -35.02
N ARG A 117 -2.25 50.58 -35.25
CA ARG A 117 -2.66 49.31 -35.91
C ARG A 117 -1.97 49.03 -37.26
N LYS A 118 -1.54 50.07 -37.98
CA LYS A 118 -0.79 49.96 -39.25
C LYS A 118 0.65 49.44 -39.11
N TYR A 119 1.20 49.40 -37.89
CA TYR A 119 2.53 48.85 -37.57
C TYR A 119 2.38 47.50 -36.86
N SER A 120 1.79 46.53 -37.57
CA SER A 120 1.52 45.20 -37.03
C SER A 120 2.80 44.44 -36.64
N ASP A 121 3.91 44.71 -37.34
CA ASP A 121 5.25 44.24 -37.00
C ASP A 121 5.65 44.64 -35.57
N GLN A 122 5.40 45.91 -35.20
CA GLN A 122 5.75 46.45 -33.88
C GLN A 122 4.80 45.99 -32.78
N VAL A 123 3.53 45.73 -33.11
CA VAL A 123 2.57 45.12 -32.19
C VAL A 123 3.02 43.68 -31.86
N SER A 124 3.39 42.92 -32.89
CA SER A 124 3.84 41.52 -32.75
C SER A 124 5.22 41.38 -32.09
N ALA A 125 6.02 42.44 -32.05
CA ALA A 125 7.29 42.46 -31.33
C ALA A 125 7.11 42.46 -29.79
N ALA A 126 5.92 42.78 -29.27
CA ALA A 126 5.62 42.68 -27.85
C ALA A 126 5.83 41.25 -27.34
N PHE A 127 6.54 41.10 -26.22
CA PHE A 127 6.98 39.82 -25.66
C PHE A 127 7.88 38.94 -26.57
N SER A 128 8.41 39.48 -27.68
CA SER A 128 9.31 38.72 -28.56
C SER A 128 10.66 38.45 -27.87
N PRO A 129 11.10 37.19 -27.72
CA PRO A 129 12.42 36.91 -27.18
C PRO A 129 13.53 37.13 -28.22
N HIS A 130 13.22 37.09 -29.52
CA HIS A 130 14.22 37.03 -30.59
C HIS A 130 14.47 38.37 -31.30
N THR A 131 13.51 39.29 -31.32
CA THR A 131 13.65 40.59 -32.01
C THR A 131 14.66 41.48 -31.27
N PRO A 132 15.76 41.94 -31.89
CA PRO A 132 16.69 42.88 -31.26
C PRO A 132 15.95 44.09 -30.69
N LEU A 133 16.30 44.54 -29.48
CA LEU A 133 15.57 45.63 -28.83
C LEU A 133 15.68 46.94 -29.62
N ASP A 134 16.80 47.14 -30.32
CA ASP A 134 17.07 48.30 -31.16
C ASP A 134 16.11 48.40 -32.37
N ASP A 135 15.54 47.26 -32.79
CA ASP A 135 14.59 47.20 -33.91
C ASP A 135 13.14 47.51 -33.47
N ILE A 136 12.88 47.60 -32.16
CA ILE A 136 11.56 47.84 -31.58
C ILE A 136 11.39 49.35 -31.32
N ARG A 137 10.64 50.01 -32.19
CA ARG A 137 10.50 51.47 -32.22
C ARG A 137 9.64 52.06 -31.11
N TYR A 138 8.71 51.28 -30.56
CA TYR A 138 7.74 51.75 -29.59
C TYR A 138 8.11 51.29 -28.17
N ALA A 139 8.02 52.21 -27.21
CA ALA A 139 8.46 51.95 -25.83
C ALA A 139 7.70 50.77 -25.18
N ARG A 140 6.39 50.62 -25.40
CA ARG A 140 5.62 49.52 -24.79
C ARG A 140 6.07 48.13 -25.27
N PRO A 141 6.10 47.81 -26.58
CA PRO A 141 6.60 46.53 -27.05
C PRO A 141 8.07 46.32 -26.69
N CYS A 142 8.91 47.37 -26.72
CA CYS A 142 10.31 47.28 -26.32
C CYS A 142 10.47 46.89 -24.84
N LEU A 143 9.74 47.55 -23.92
CA LEU A 143 9.73 47.23 -22.50
C LEU A 143 9.23 45.80 -22.23
N THR A 144 8.19 45.34 -22.94
CA THR A 144 7.72 43.95 -22.79
C THR A 144 8.73 42.92 -23.30
N ALA A 145 9.38 43.17 -24.43
CA ALA A 145 10.40 42.27 -24.98
C ALA A 145 11.63 42.21 -24.07
N TRP A 146 12.06 43.36 -23.54
CA TRP A 146 13.11 43.43 -22.52
C TRP A 146 12.75 42.61 -21.28
N ALA A 147 11.55 42.80 -20.73
CA ALA A 147 11.08 42.05 -19.56
C ALA A 147 11.00 40.55 -19.83
N THR A 148 10.51 40.12 -21.00
CA THR A 148 10.50 38.71 -21.40
C THR A 148 11.89 38.09 -21.38
N ARG A 149 12.91 38.79 -21.90
CA ARG A 149 14.29 38.32 -21.90
C ARG A 149 14.85 38.21 -20.49
N THR A 150 14.69 39.26 -19.69
CA THR A 150 15.14 39.26 -18.29
C THR A 150 14.53 38.10 -17.50
N VAL A 151 13.22 37.86 -17.65
CA VAL A 151 12.54 36.72 -17.02
C VAL A 151 13.07 35.39 -17.58
N GLY A 152 13.24 35.26 -18.89
CA GLY A 152 13.76 34.05 -19.52
C GLY A 152 15.16 33.66 -19.03
N ASP A 153 16.07 34.63 -18.96
CA ASP A 153 17.44 34.45 -18.45
C ASP A 153 17.45 34.08 -16.96
N GLU A 154 16.57 34.71 -16.18
CA GLU A 154 16.37 34.41 -14.76
C GLU A 154 15.93 32.95 -14.55
N VAL A 155 14.92 32.50 -15.31
CA VAL A 155 14.44 31.11 -15.28
C VAL A 155 15.55 30.14 -15.67
N TYR A 156 16.26 30.41 -16.78
CA TYR A 156 17.35 29.56 -17.27
C TYR A 156 18.45 29.36 -16.22
N ARG A 157 18.82 30.43 -15.51
CA ARG A 157 19.85 30.40 -14.48
C ARG A 157 19.36 29.70 -13.21
N ARG A 158 18.12 29.97 -12.79
CA ARG A 158 17.50 29.38 -11.59
C ARG A 158 17.28 27.88 -11.72
N ILE A 159 16.72 27.41 -12.85
CA ILE A 159 16.57 25.97 -13.10
C ILE A 159 17.95 25.28 -13.15
N GLY A 160 18.94 25.95 -13.75
CA GLY A 160 20.33 25.47 -13.75
C GLY A 160 20.94 25.36 -12.35
N ARG A 161 20.62 26.29 -11.44
CA ARG A 161 21.03 26.23 -10.03
C ARG A 161 20.32 25.11 -9.29
N LEU A 162 19.01 25.00 -9.44
CA LEU A 162 18.19 23.99 -8.76
C LEU A 162 18.58 22.56 -9.16
N ALA A 163 19.01 22.37 -10.41
CA ALA A 163 19.49 21.10 -10.94
C ALA A 163 20.91 20.71 -10.49
N LYS A 164 21.65 21.60 -9.82
CA LYS A 164 22.96 21.25 -9.24
C LYS A 164 22.80 20.37 -8.01
N LYS A 165 23.88 19.67 -7.65
CA LYS A 165 23.96 18.87 -6.44
C LYS A 165 23.63 19.76 -5.24
N SER A 166 22.70 19.31 -4.40
CA SER A 166 22.41 19.97 -3.13
C SER A 166 23.59 19.77 -2.18
N ASP A 167 23.88 20.77 -1.36
CA ASP A 167 24.87 20.66 -0.27
C ASP A 167 24.33 19.84 0.90
N ASP A 168 23.00 19.69 0.97
CA ASP A 168 22.32 18.80 1.90
C ASP A 168 22.65 17.31 1.58
N PRO A 169 23.33 16.58 2.48
CA PRO A 169 23.69 15.19 2.27
C PRO A 169 22.48 14.25 2.20
N GLU A 170 21.36 14.63 2.82
CA GLU A 170 20.09 13.88 2.79
C GLU A 170 19.29 14.14 1.51
N SER A 171 19.71 15.10 0.69
CA SER A 171 19.01 15.42 -0.53
C SER A 171 19.03 14.26 -1.51
N ARG A 172 17.85 13.69 -1.76
CA ARG A 172 17.67 12.61 -2.73
C ARG A 172 17.79 13.05 -4.19
N ARG A 173 17.79 14.35 -4.49
CA ARG A 173 17.85 14.87 -5.87
C ARG A 173 18.95 14.22 -6.71
N HIS A 174 20.10 13.94 -6.10
CA HIS A 174 21.30 13.42 -6.76
C HIS A 174 21.68 11.98 -6.38
N VAL A 175 20.70 11.08 -6.22
CA VAL A 175 20.98 9.65 -6.05
C VAL A 175 21.44 8.97 -7.34
N ARG A 176 22.18 7.88 -7.18
CA ARG A 176 22.66 7.03 -8.28
C ARG A 176 22.05 5.65 -8.19
N ALA A 177 21.74 5.08 -9.35
CA ALA A 177 21.34 3.68 -9.43
C ALA A 177 22.46 2.72 -8.99
N THR A 178 23.72 3.02 -9.34
CA THR A 178 24.90 2.21 -8.98
C THR A 178 26.14 3.11 -8.80
N THR A 179 27.17 2.60 -8.11
CA THR A 179 28.51 3.19 -8.07
C THR A 179 29.49 2.34 -8.89
N ASN A 180 30.23 2.97 -9.81
CA ASN A 180 31.40 2.37 -10.45
C ASN A 180 32.69 2.75 -9.69
N ARG A 181 33.74 1.91 -9.77
CA ARG A 181 35.07 2.16 -9.16
C ARG A 181 35.66 3.56 -9.46
N ARG A 182 35.24 4.21 -10.55
CA ARG A 182 35.71 5.54 -10.98
C ARG A 182 35.11 6.72 -10.20
N LYS A 183 34.11 6.54 -9.32
CA LYS A 183 33.48 7.62 -8.56
C LYS A 183 33.15 7.20 -7.13
N LYS A 184 34.17 7.24 -6.25
CA LYS A 184 33.98 7.09 -4.79
C LYS A 184 33.20 8.29 -4.24
N GLY A 185 32.18 8.06 -3.41
CA GLY A 185 31.46 9.11 -2.66
C GLY A 185 30.12 9.60 -3.24
N ALA A 186 29.57 8.96 -4.29
CA ALA A 186 28.21 9.24 -4.73
C ALA A 186 27.18 8.46 -3.88
N ARG A 187 26.11 9.14 -3.44
CA ARG A 187 24.98 8.51 -2.73
C ARG A 187 24.25 7.56 -3.68
N VAL A 188 24.20 6.28 -3.33
CA VAL A 188 23.43 5.25 -4.06
C VAL A 188 21.99 5.28 -3.58
N ALA A 189 21.05 4.99 -4.48
CA ALA A 189 19.63 4.89 -4.14
C ALA A 189 19.42 3.83 -3.06
N THR A 190 18.57 4.16 -2.10
CA THR A 190 18.10 3.32 -1.00
C THR A 190 16.57 3.17 -1.09
N TRP A 191 16.00 2.20 -0.38
CA TRP A 191 14.54 2.05 -0.37
C TRP A 191 13.81 3.29 0.17
N ASP A 192 14.43 4.05 1.07
CA ASP A 192 13.84 5.29 1.58
C ASP A 192 13.76 6.39 0.52
N ASP A 193 14.64 6.38 -0.49
CA ASP A 193 14.54 7.32 -1.63
C ASP A 193 13.30 7.08 -2.50
N THR A 194 12.73 5.87 -2.42
CA THR A 194 11.47 5.53 -3.10
C THR A 194 10.25 6.02 -2.33
N ARG A 195 10.39 6.35 -1.04
CA ARG A 195 9.31 6.88 -0.20
C ARG A 195 9.23 8.39 -0.39
N PHE A 196 8.19 8.85 -1.07
CA PHE A 196 7.97 10.28 -1.25
C PHE A 196 6.50 10.65 -1.29
N THR A 197 6.22 11.93 -1.06
CA THR A 197 4.92 12.53 -1.28
C THR A 197 5.05 13.66 -2.29
N ILE A 198 4.01 13.85 -3.10
CA ILE A 198 3.94 14.97 -4.04
C ILE A 198 3.94 16.31 -3.28
N GLN A 199 3.31 16.36 -2.10
CA GLN A 199 3.31 17.55 -1.24
C GLN A 199 4.72 17.87 -0.74
N GLY A 200 5.47 16.88 -0.25
CA GLY A 200 6.85 17.10 0.20
C GLY A 200 7.77 17.60 -0.92
N LEU A 201 7.61 17.09 -2.15
CA LEU A 201 8.30 17.62 -3.32
C LEU A 201 7.90 19.05 -3.68
N ALA A 202 6.60 19.37 -3.55
CA ALA A 202 6.10 20.71 -3.82
C ALA A 202 6.71 21.74 -2.86
N ASP A 203 6.74 21.41 -1.57
CA ASP A 203 7.31 22.29 -0.54
C ASP A 203 8.83 22.43 -0.75
N GLN A 204 9.54 21.34 -1.03
CA GLN A 204 10.97 21.37 -1.38
C GLN A 204 11.27 22.28 -2.59
N TYR A 205 10.47 22.23 -3.67
CA TYR A 205 10.68 23.09 -4.83
C TYR A 205 10.31 24.54 -4.57
N ARG A 206 9.25 24.80 -3.79
CA ARG A 206 8.86 26.16 -3.40
C ARG A 206 9.93 26.83 -2.54
N GLU A 207 10.44 26.13 -1.54
CA GLU A 207 11.50 26.62 -0.65
C GLU A 207 12.81 26.83 -1.39
N ALA A 208 13.14 25.93 -2.33
CA ALA A 208 14.39 26.04 -3.08
C ALA A 208 14.38 27.18 -4.10
N ASP A 209 13.24 27.48 -4.74
CA ASP A 209 13.12 28.62 -5.65
C ASP A 209 11.66 29.13 -5.80
N GLU A 210 11.32 30.15 -5.01
CA GLU A 210 9.99 30.78 -5.01
C GLU A 210 9.62 31.39 -6.37
N PHE A 211 10.58 31.93 -7.11
CA PHE A 211 10.33 32.55 -8.41
C PHE A 211 9.94 31.51 -9.46
N LEU A 212 10.68 30.39 -9.53
CA LEU A 212 10.34 29.28 -10.42
C LEU A 212 8.98 28.67 -10.02
N TRP A 213 8.72 28.55 -8.71
CA TRP A 213 7.44 28.11 -8.21
C TRP A 213 6.30 29.04 -8.67
N TYR A 214 6.43 30.34 -8.47
CA TYR A 214 5.46 31.33 -8.91
C TYR A 214 5.21 31.28 -10.42
N LEU A 215 6.27 31.16 -11.23
CA LEU A 215 6.12 31.12 -12.69
C LEU A 215 5.38 29.86 -13.15
N THR A 216 5.73 28.71 -12.58
CA THR A 216 5.03 27.45 -12.90
C THR A 216 3.60 27.44 -12.40
N GLU A 217 3.30 28.10 -11.27
CA GLU A 217 1.94 28.32 -10.79
C GLU A 217 1.13 29.14 -11.80
N CYS A 218 1.71 30.19 -12.39
CA CYS A 218 1.06 31.00 -13.42
C CYS A 218 0.64 30.18 -14.66
N PHE A 219 1.33 29.08 -14.98
CA PHE A 219 0.98 28.21 -16.12
C PHE A 219 -0.16 27.23 -15.83
N CYS A 220 -0.37 26.83 -14.58
CA CYS A 220 -1.21 25.67 -14.26
C CYS A 220 -2.32 25.95 -13.23
N ALA A 221 -2.20 27.03 -12.45
CA ALA A 221 -3.14 27.35 -11.37
C ALA A 221 -4.28 28.23 -11.88
N PRO A 222 -5.54 27.73 -11.87
CA PRO A 222 -6.69 28.57 -12.23
C PRO A 222 -6.88 29.66 -11.18
N ARG A 223 -7.23 30.87 -11.64
CA ARG A 223 -7.50 32.02 -10.78
C ARG A 223 -8.96 32.45 -10.89
N VAL A 224 -9.60 32.68 -9.75
CA VAL A 224 -10.95 33.27 -9.65
C VAL A 224 -10.83 34.55 -8.84
N LYS A 225 -11.20 35.69 -9.43
CA LYS A 225 -11.04 37.02 -8.82
C LYS A 225 -9.59 37.28 -8.34
N GLY A 226 -8.61 36.86 -9.15
CA GLY A 226 -7.18 37.01 -8.83
C GLY A 226 -6.62 36.03 -7.78
N LYS A 227 -7.47 35.23 -7.11
CA LYS A 227 -7.04 34.24 -6.13
C LYS A 227 -6.86 32.87 -6.77
N VAL A 228 -5.78 32.18 -6.41
CA VAL A 228 -5.48 30.82 -6.87
C VAL A 228 -6.49 29.83 -6.29
N VAL A 229 -6.99 28.92 -7.14
CA VAL A 229 -7.92 27.85 -6.75
C VAL A 229 -7.24 26.49 -6.86
N VAL A 230 -7.28 25.71 -5.77
CA VAL A 230 -6.79 24.32 -5.75
C VAL A 230 -7.91 23.38 -6.19
N ARG A 231 -7.70 22.63 -7.28
CA ARG A 231 -8.66 21.62 -7.76
C ARG A 231 -8.46 20.28 -7.07
N LYS A 232 -9.55 19.55 -6.75
CA LYS A 232 -9.51 18.22 -6.11
C LYS A 232 -8.84 17.13 -6.98
N ARG A 233 -9.13 17.08 -8.29
CA ARG A 233 -8.63 16.02 -9.20
C ARG A 233 -7.22 16.27 -9.76
N ARG A 234 -6.84 17.53 -9.96
CA ARG A 234 -5.57 17.94 -10.55
C ARG A 234 -5.06 19.19 -9.82
N PRO A 235 -4.58 19.04 -8.59
CA PRO A 235 -4.06 20.17 -7.84
C PRO A 235 -2.82 20.74 -8.55
N HIS A 236 -2.74 22.07 -8.64
CA HIS A 236 -1.70 22.74 -9.44
C HIS A 236 -0.29 22.43 -8.90
N HIS A 237 -0.10 22.31 -7.59
CA HIS A 237 1.20 21.95 -7.00
C HIS A 237 1.72 20.59 -7.52
N ALA A 238 0.84 19.61 -7.76
CA ALA A 238 1.24 18.32 -8.34
C ALA A 238 1.67 18.47 -9.81
N ILE A 239 1.00 19.34 -10.55
CA ILE A 239 1.38 19.67 -11.94
C ILE A 239 2.72 20.41 -11.96
N GLN A 240 2.96 21.34 -11.03
CA GLN A 240 4.24 22.03 -10.90
C GLN A 240 5.37 21.06 -10.60
N VAL A 241 5.20 20.12 -9.66
CA VAL A 241 6.17 19.05 -9.39
C VAL A 241 6.44 18.22 -10.65
N GLY A 242 5.39 17.83 -11.37
CA GLY A 242 5.47 17.08 -12.63
C GLY A 242 6.09 17.86 -13.79
N ALA A 243 6.09 19.20 -13.75
CA ALA A 243 6.71 20.06 -14.77
C ALA A 243 8.17 20.41 -14.43
N ILE A 244 8.44 20.76 -13.17
CA ILE A 244 9.78 21.12 -12.69
C ILE A 244 10.71 19.91 -12.77
N SER A 245 10.27 18.72 -12.38
CA SER A 245 11.15 17.54 -12.31
C SER A 245 11.78 17.16 -13.67
N PRO A 246 11.02 17.09 -14.79
CA PRO A 246 11.61 16.93 -16.12
C PRO A 246 12.59 18.02 -16.51
N PHE A 247 12.32 19.29 -16.16
CA PHE A 247 13.24 20.38 -16.43
C PHE A 247 14.57 20.19 -15.70
N LEU A 248 14.55 19.75 -14.44
CA LEU A 248 15.78 19.43 -13.69
C LEU A 248 16.60 18.35 -14.39
N ILE A 249 15.97 17.27 -14.85
CA ILE A 249 16.64 16.15 -15.53
C ILE A 249 17.21 16.57 -16.88
N SER A 250 16.50 17.42 -17.61
CA SER A 250 16.98 17.97 -18.88
C SER A 250 18.25 18.82 -18.70
N ARG A 251 18.37 19.52 -17.56
CA ARG A 251 19.54 20.35 -17.22
C ARG A 251 20.68 19.51 -16.65
N ASN A 252 20.33 18.47 -15.90
CA ASN A 252 21.27 17.55 -15.29
C ASN A 252 20.63 16.15 -15.18
N SER A 253 21.08 15.20 -16.02
CA SER A 253 20.55 13.83 -16.06
C SER A 253 20.72 13.06 -14.74
N PHE A 254 21.53 13.61 -13.84
CA PHE A 254 21.81 13.09 -12.51
C PHE A 254 20.89 13.61 -11.42
N ALA A 255 20.05 14.62 -11.71
CA ALA A 255 19.04 15.16 -10.80
C ALA A 255 17.73 14.34 -10.86
N SER A 256 17.84 13.02 -10.83
CA SER A 256 16.73 12.10 -11.12
C SER A 256 16.01 11.57 -9.89
N GLY A 257 16.54 11.79 -8.69
CA GLY A 257 16.03 11.15 -7.48
C GLY A 257 14.74 11.71 -6.90
N ASP A 258 14.38 12.94 -7.25
CA ASP A 258 13.17 13.59 -6.72
C ASP A 258 11.90 12.86 -7.19
N LEU A 259 11.69 12.75 -8.51
CA LEU A 259 10.49 12.13 -9.09
C LEU A 259 10.79 11.03 -10.12
N ALA A 260 11.79 11.20 -10.99
CA ALA A 260 11.95 10.32 -12.15
C ALA A 260 12.46 8.92 -11.82
N LEU A 261 13.35 8.79 -10.84
CA LEU A 261 13.78 7.47 -10.36
C LEU A 261 12.62 6.74 -9.69
N PRO A 262 11.90 7.33 -8.71
CA PRO A 262 10.70 6.70 -8.16
C PRO A 262 9.66 6.31 -9.20
N LEU A 263 9.35 7.19 -10.17
CA LEU A 263 8.40 6.86 -11.24
C LEU A 263 8.93 5.76 -12.18
N GLY A 264 10.23 5.73 -12.46
CA GLY A 264 10.85 4.65 -13.24
C GLY A 264 10.74 3.30 -12.54
N ILE A 265 10.96 3.27 -11.22
CA ILE A 265 10.74 2.08 -10.38
C ILE A 265 9.26 1.70 -10.35
N TRP A 266 8.35 2.66 -10.22
CA TRP A 266 6.91 2.42 -10.25
C TRP A 266 6.44 1.80 -11.57
N HIS A 267 6.90 2.33 -12.71
CA HIS A 267 6.61 1.73 -14.01
C HIS A 267 7.19 0.32 -14.17
N PHE A 268 8.36 0.06 -13.57
CA PHE A 268 8.91 -1.29 -13.51
C PHE A 268 8.00 -2.22 -12.70
N ALA A 269 7.60 -1.81 -11.50
CA ALA A 269 6.73 -2.58 -10.60
C ALA A 269 5.35 -2.87 -11.22
N CYS A 270 4.75 -1.89 -11.91
CA CYS A 270 3.48 -2.05 -12.61
C CYS A 270 3.58 -2.83 -13.93
N LYS A 271 4.74 -3.44 -14.25
CA LYS A 271 5.00 -4.13 -15.52
C LYS A 271 4.58 -3.31 -16.75
N SER A 272 4.78 -1.99 -16.71
CA SER A 272 4.42 -1.11 -17.83
C SER A 272 5.15 -1.54 -19.10
N HIS A 273 4.46 -1.43 -20.25
CA HIS A 273 5.03 -1.76 -21.56
C HIS A 273 6.34 -0.98 -21.80
N VAL A 274 7.30 -1.62 -22.49
CA VAL A 274 8.63 -1.04 -22.72
C VAL A 274 8.55 0.31 -23.45
N ASP A 275 7.61 0.46 -24.37
CA ASP A 275 7.45 1.72 -25.11
C ASP A 275 6.89 2.84 -24.26
N VAL A 276 6.00 2.54 -23.31
CA VAL A 276 5.52 3.53 -22.33
C VAL A 276 6.72 4.04 -21.52
N LYS A 277 7.54 3.13 -21.00
CA LYS A 277 8.76 3.50 -20.25
C LYS A 277 9.72 4.35 -21.09
N ARG A 278 9.90 4.01 -22.37
CA ARG A 278 10.76 4.76 -23.30
C ARG A 278 10.22 6.16 -23.56
N VAL A 279 8.92 6.31 -23.82
CA VAL A 279 8.27 7.60 -24.06
C VAL A 279 8.39 8.50 -22.83
N TYR A 280 8.03 7.99 -21.64
CA TYR A 280 8.12 8.77 -20.40
C TYR A 280 9.56 9.11 -20.01
N CYS A 281 10.53 8.25 -20.33
CA CYS A 281 11.94 8.57 -20.16
C CYS A 281 12.37 9.72 -21.08
N ARG A 282 11.88 9.77 -22.32
CA ARG A 282 12.15 10.88 -23.26
C ARG A 282 11.49 12.19 -22.85
N PHE A 283 10.33 12.13 -22.19
CA PHE A 283 9.72 13.32 -21.56
C PHE A 283 10.48 13.80 -20.32
N GLY A 284 11.50 13.07 -19.84
CA GLY A 284 12.20 13.38 -18.59
C GLY A 284 11.36 13.07 -17.35
N SER A 285 10.20 12.43 -17.49
CA SER A 285 9.32 12.08 -16.38
C SER A 285 9.80 10.86 -15.61
N THR A 286 10.58 9.98 -16.24
CA THR A 286 11.13 8.77 -15.63
C THR A 286 12.60 8.58 -15.99
N VAL A 287 13.32 7.78 -15.20
CA VAL A 287 14.61 7.22 -15.64
C VAL A 287 14.41 6.10 -16.67
N SER A 288 15.50 5.65 -17.28
CA SER A 288 15.46 4.48 -18.17
C SER A 288 15.14 3.19 -17.41
N ASP A 289 14.56 2.19 -18.07
CA ASP A 289 14.28 0.87 -17.47
C ASP A 289 15.56 0.22 -16.92
N THR A 290 16.68 0.37 -17.63
CA THR A 290 18.00 -0.09 -17.16
C THR A 290 18.43 0.62 -15.88
N THR A 291 18.23 1.93 -15.78
CA THR A 291 18.54 2.70 -14.56
C THR A 291 17.67 2.26 -13.39
N ALA A 292 16.37 2.06 -13.61
CA ALA A 292 15.44 1.58 -12.57
C ALA A 292 15.84 0.19 -12.06
N ARG A 293 16.14 -0.76 -12.96
CA ARG A 293 16.63 -2.10 -12.60
C ARG A 293 17.94 -2.06 -11.84
N ASN A 294 18.88 -1.24 -12.29
CA ASN A 294 20.18 -1.08 -11.61
C ASN A 294 20.02 -0.49 -10.20
N ALA A 295 19.08 0.43 -10.01
CA ALA A 295 18.75 0.97 -8.69
C ALA A 295 18.15 -0.12 -7.80
N LEU A 296 17.18 -0.88 -8.30
CA LEU A 296 16.59 -2.02 -7.59
C LEU A 296 17.64 -3.04 -7.17
N ASN A 297 18.55 -3.42 -8.08
CA ASN A 297 19.63 -4.35 -7.78
C ASN A 297 20.56 -3.81 -6.67
N SER A 298 20.91 -2.53 -6.70
CA SER A 298 21.78 -1.94 -5.67
C SER A 298 21.09 -1.86 -4.31
N MET A 299 19.81 -1.48 -4.28
CA MET A 299 19.00 -1.45 -3.06
C MET A 299 18.88 -2.85 -2.46
N SER A 300 18.50 -3.85 -3.28
CA SER A 300 18.43 -5.25 -2.85
C SER A 300 19.78 -5.80 -2.37
N ALA A 301 20.88 -5.42 -3.03
CA ALA A 301 22.22 -5.87 -2.63
C ALA A 301 22.67 -5.27 -1.29
N ALA A 302 22.32 -4.00 -1.03
CA ALA A 302 22.60 -3.34 0.24
C ALA A 302 21.87 -4.04 1.40
N ASP A 303 20.55 -4.25 1.26
CA ASP A 303 19.77 -4.93 2.28
C ASP A 303 20.20 -6.39 2.48
N LEU A 304 20.56 -7.10 1.40
CA LEU A 304 21.06 -8.46 1.49
C LEU A 304 22.40 -8.51 2.24
N SER A 305 23.25 -7.50 2.09
CA SER A 305 24.48 -7.36 2.86
C SER A 305 24.19 -7.19 4.35
N GLU A 306 23.21 -6.36 4.71
CA GLU A 306 22.78 -6.16 6.10
C GLU A 306 22.18 -7.46 6.68
N LEU A 307 21.35 -8.17 5.91
CA LEU A 307 20.82 -9.48 6.31
C LEU A 307 21.95 -10.47 6.60
N ARG A 308 22.94 -10.58 5.71
CA ARG A 308 24.09 -11.48 5.87
C ARG A 308 24.90 -11.16 7.12
N GLU A 309 25.12 -9.89 7.40
CA GLU A 309 25.79 -9.44 8.61
C GLU A 309 25.03 -9.86 9.87
N ARG A 310 23.73 -9.57 9.93
CA ARG A 310 22.89 -9.98 11.07
C ARG A 310 22.85 -11.49 11.27
N VAL A 311 22.66 -12.26 10.18
CA VAL A 311 22.61 -13.72 10.23
C VAL A 311 23.93 -14.29 10.71
N ARG A 312 25.06 -13.75 10.23
CA ARG A 312 26.40 -14.17 10.67
C ARG A 312 26.57 -13.92 12.17
N ASP A 313 26.26 -12.71 12.64
CA ASP A 313 26.41 -12.33 14.04
C ASP A 313 25.51 -13.19 14.96
N ALA A 314 24.29 -13.50 14.53
CA ALA A 314 23.38 -14.39 15.26
C ALA A 314 23.86 -15.85 15.29
N THR A 315 24.34 -16.34 14.15
CA THR A 315 24.91 -17.69 14.03
C THR A 315 26.15 -17.84 14.93
N GLU A 316 26.95 -16.79 15.09
CA GLU A 316 28.09 -16.76 16.02
C GLU A 316 27.69 -16.87 17.49
N ARG A 317 26.50 -16.39 17.84
CA ARG A 317 25.91 -16.57 19.17
C ARG A 317 25.15 -17.90 19.33
N GLY A 318 25.04 -18.70 18.27
CA GLY A 318 24.24 -19.93 18.28
C GLY A 318 22.73 -19.67 18.28
N GLU A 319 22.28 -18.53 17.76
CA GLU A 319 20.89 -18.08 17.79
C GLU A 319 20.28 -18.06 16.36
N ALA A 320 18.99 -18.35 16.26
CA ALA A 320 18.22 -18.11 15.04
C ALA A 320 17.62 -16.69 15.07
N ASP A 321 18.04 -15.82 14.16
CA ASP A 321 17.51 -14.44 14.06
C ASP A 321 16.39 -14.30 13.01
N HIS A 322 16.21 -15.28 12.12
CA HIS A 322 15.23 -15.20 11.03
C HIS A 322 14.54 -16.53 10.76
N SER A 323 13.25 -16.45 10.38
CA SER A 323 12.52 -17.53 9.70
C SER A 323 12.48 -17.26 8.19
N LYS A 324 12.15 -18.28 7.40
CA LYS A 324 11.97 -18.17 5.94
C LYS A 324 10.53 -18.47 5.58
N ILE A 325 9.92 -17.66 4.74
CA ILE A 325 8.65 -17.94 4.07
C ILE A 325 8.96 -18.22 2.61
N ILE A 326 8.65 -19.41 2.14
CA ILE A 326 8.81 -19.81 0.75
C ILE A 326 7.46 -19.97 0.09
N ASP A 327 7.39 -19.61 -1.19
CA ASP A 327 6.22 -19.83 -2.02
C ASP A 327 6.64 -20.00 -3.48
N ASN A 328 5.82 -20.73 -4.23
CA ASN A 328 6.01 -20.95 -5.65
C ASN A 328 5.69 -19.68 -6.44
N VAL A 329 6.60 -19.29 -7.33
CA VAL A 329 6.38 -18.19 -8.27
C VAL A 329 6.28 -18.72 -9.69
N GLN A 330 5.20 -18.34 -10.37
CA GLN A 330 4.92 -18.79 -11.73
C GLN A 330 4.61 -17.60 -12.62
N GLU A 331 5.23 -17.56 -13.80
CA GLU A 331 4.91 -16.59 -14.85
C GLU A 331 4.61 -17.34 -16.14
N ASN A 332 3.36 -17.25 -16.60
CA ASN A 332 3.03 -17.68 -17.95
C ASN A 332 3.60 -16.66 -18.94
N SER A 333 4.54 -17.10 -19.76
CA SER A 333 5.19 -16.31 -20.79
C SER A 333 4.57 -16.67 -22.15
N PRO A 334 3.48 -16.00 -22.56
CA PRO A 334 2.85 -16.27 -23.83
C PRO A 334 3.76 -15.85 -24.98
N VAL A 335 3.71 -16.60 -26.07
CA VAL A 335 4.37 -16.26 -27.33
C VAL A 335 3.48 -15.26 -28.06
N TYR A 336 3.96 -14.02 -28.22
CA TYR A 336 3.23 -12.95 -28.91
C TYR A 336 3.35 -13.02 -30.43
N GLU A 337 4.40 -13.67 -30.94
CA GLU A 337 4.63 -13.87 -32.37
C GLU A 337 4.75 -15.36 -32.66
N HIS A 338 3.74 -15.92 -33.33
CA HIS A 338 3.75 -17.31 -33.75
C HIS A 338 4.94 -17.57 -34.70
N GLY A 339 5.78 -18.53 -34.33
CA GLY A 339 6.90 -19.00 -35.12
C GLY A 339 7.20 -20.46 -34.78
N LEU A 340 7.78 -21.20 -35.73
CA LEU A 340 8.17 -22.60 -35.53
C LEU A 340 9.04 -22.73 -34.27
N GLY A 341 8.64 -23.62 -33.36
CA GLY A 341 9.35 -23.91 -32.11
C GLY A 341 9.11 -22.90 -30.97
N ARG A 342 8.24 -21.90 -31.15
CA ARG A 342 7.84 -20.99 -30.06
C ARG A 342 6.53 -21.46 -29.45
N GLU A 343 6.61 -21.99 -28.24
CA GLU A 343 5.45 -22.38 -27.42
C GLU A 343 5.34 -21.49 -26.19
N ASN A 344 4.13 -21.36 -25.66
CA ASN A 344 3.91 -20.69 -24.37
C ASN A 344 4.70 -21.42 -23.29
N GLN A 345 5.46 -20.69 -22.50
CA GLN A 345 6.30 -21.27 -21.44
C GLN A 345 5.77 -20.85 -20.07
N LEU A 346 5.48 -21.83 -19.22
CA LEU A 346 5.29 -21.58 -17.79
C LEU A 346 6.66 -21.53 -17.12
N LYS A 347 7.13 -20.33 -16.79
CA LYS A 347 8.33 -20.15 -15.98
C LYS A 347 7.95 -20.42 -14.53
N VAL A 348 8.62 -21.39 -13.92
CA VAL A 348 8.39 -21.79 -12.52
C VAL A 348 9.67 -21.52 -11.74
N GLY A 349 9.52 -21.06 -10.51
CA GLY A 349 10.61 -20.86 -9.58
C GLY A 349 10.08 -20.78 -8.16
N THR A 350 10.96 -20.50 -7.21
CA THR A 350 10.59 -20.34 -5.80
C THR A 350 11.07 -18.98 -5.32
N ALA A 351 10.20 -18.28 -4.58
CA ALA A 351 10.53 -17.04 -3.88
C ALA A 351 10.71 -17.31 -2.39
N CYS A 352 11.51 -16.48 -1.73
CA CYS A 352 11.69 -16.54 -0.29
C CYS A 352 11.75 -15.15 0.32
N THR A 353 11.07 -15.00 1.44
CA THR A 353 11.14 -13.83 2.31
C THR A 353 11.63 -14.26 3.67
N THR A 354 12.73 -13.67 4.12
CA THR A 354 13.21 -13.84 5.49
C THR A 354 12.45 -12.89 6.40
N VAL A 355 12.04 -13.38 7.56
CA VAL A 355 11.28 -12.61 8.57
C VAL A 355 12.02 -12.69 9.88
N ARG A 356 12.40 -11.54 10.42
CA ARG A 356 13.16 -11.48 11.66
C ARG A 356 12.34 -12.03 12.83
N LEU A 357 13.00 -12.83 13.66
CA LEU A 357 12.47 -13.41 14.88
C LEU A 357 12.72 -12.43 16.03
N LEU A 358 11.64 -11.93 16.64
CA LEU A 358 11.68 -10.98 17.75
C LEU A 358 11.19 -11.66 19.03
N ASP A 359 11.66 -11.20 20.19
CA ASP A 359 11.30 -11.70 21.53
C ASP A 359 11.45 -13.23 21.71
N CYS A 360 12.36 -13.85 20.95
CA CYS A 360 12.63 -15.26 21.09
C CYS A 360 13.44 -15.51 22.37
N LYS A 361 12.95 -16.40 23.24
CA LYS A 361 13.70 -16.81 24.42
C LYS A 361 15.06 -17.41 24.00
N PRO A 362 16.16 -17.13 24.72
CA PRO A 362 17.43 -17.78 24.45
C PRO A 362 17.28 -19.30 24.41
N GLY A 363 17.83 -19.94 23.38
CA GLY A 363 17.72 -21.38 23.18
C GLY A 363 16.38 -21.89 22.61
N ALA A 364 15.39 -21.03 22.30
CA ALA A 364 14.10 -21.45 21.74
C ALA A 364 14.24 -22.22 20.40
N PHE A 365 15.30 -21.94 19.63
CA PHE A 365 15.62 -22.58 18.36
C PHE A 365 16.84 -23.51 18.47
N ASN A 366 16.93 -24.27 19.58
CA ASN A 366 17.98 -25.26 19.77
C ASN A 366 17.69 -26.56 18.98
N ALA A 367 18.58 -26.90 18.04
CA ALA A 367 18.39 -28.08 17.21
C ALA A 367 18.56 -29.40 17.97
N ALA A 368 19.47 -29.46 18.95
CA ALA A 368 19.72 -30.66 19.73
C ALA A 368 18.52 -31.02 20.64
N ASP A 369 17.92 -30.03 21.30
CA ASP A 369 16.68 -30.21 22.07
C ASP A 369 15.53 -30.69 21.17
N HIS A 370 15.33 -30.02 20.02
CA HIS A 370 14.30 -30.44 19.07
C HIS A 370 14.49 -31.89 18.60
N ILE A 371 15.71 -32.25 18.18
CA ILE A 371 16.02 -33.61 17.72
C ILE A 371 15.84 -34.61 18.86
N GLY A 372 16.27 -34.29 20.08
CA GLY A 372 16.08 -35.12 21.26
C GLY A 372 14.59 -35.44 21.52
N ARG A 373 13.72 -34.43 21.42
CA ARG A 373 12.26 -34.63 21.53
C ARG A 373 11.67 -35.43 20.37
N VAL A 374 12.18 -35.27 19.15
CA VAL A 374 11.75 -36.06 17.99
C VAL A 374 12.11 -37.54 18.17
N VAL A 375 13.28 -37.84 18.73
CA VAL A 375 13.74 -39.21 19.02
C VAL A 375 12.87 -39.89 20.07
N GLN A 376 12.29 -39.15 21.02
CA GLN A 376 11.35 -39.70 22.01
C GLN A 376 10.03 -40.18 21.36
N GLN A 377 9.74 -39.79 20.12
CA GLN A 377 8.55 -40.21 19.37
C GLN A 377 7.21 -39.96 20.09
N ALA A 378 7.16 -39.03 21.07
CA ALA A 378 5.95 -38.72 21.83
C ALA A 378 4.74 -38.30 20.97
N ARG A 379 4.99 -37.82 19.74
CA ARG A 379 3.92 -37.53 18.76
C ARG A 379 3.18 -38.78 18.26
N GLN A 380 3.81 -39.97 18.29
CA GLN A 380 3.14 -41.21 17.86
C GLN A 380 2.03 -41.64 18.81
N THR A 381 2.12 -41.24 20.08
CA THR A 381 1.13 -41.56 21.11
C THR A 381 0.16 -40.41 21.37
N MET A 382 0.25 -39.31 20.62
CA MET A 382 -0.60 -38.13 20.79
C MET A 382 -1.98 -38.39 20.18
N THR A 383 -3.02 -38.28 21.00
CA THR A 383 -4.43 -38.43 20.58
C THR A 383 -5.12 -37.08 20.39
N THR A 384 -6.35 -37.10 19.87
CA THR A 384 -7.25 -35.93 19.79
C THR A 384 -7.50 -35.31 21.16
N GLU A 385 -7.68 -36.15 22.17
CA GLU A 385 -7.92 -35.74 23.55
C GLU A 385 -6.69 -35.02 24.09
N ASN A 386 -5.47 -35.50 23.80
CA ASN A 386 -4.25 -34.81 24.20
C ASN A 386 -4.14 -33.41 23.58
N VAL A 387 -4.53 -33.26 22.31
CA VAL A 387 -4.55 -31.95 21.65
C VAL A 387 -5.61 -31.06 22.28
N TYR A 388 -6.82 -31.58 22.51
CA TYR A 388 -7.93 -30.88 23.13
C TYR A 388 -7.60 -30.39 24.55
N GLU A 389 -7.02 -31.26 25.38
CA GLU A 389 -6.56 -30.94 26.74
C GLU A 389 -5.40 -29.93 26.75
N SER A 390 -4.66 -29.81 25.65
CA SER A 390 -3.58 -28.83 25.50
C SER A 390 -4.05 -27.44 25.05
N ILE A 391 -5.35 -27.26 24.79
CA ILE A 391 -5.92 -25.96 24.42
C ILE A 391 -6.05 -25.11 25.68
N ASP A 392 -5.47 -23.91 25.64
CA ASP A 392 -5.62 -22.92 26.70
C ASP A 392 -6.97 -22.20 26.53
N TRP A 393 -8.05 -22.84 26.97
CA TRP A 393 -9.42 -22.31 26.84
C TRP A 393 -9.65 -20.93 27.47
N PRO A 394 -9.10 -20.63 28.67
CA PRO A 394 -9.18 -19.29 29.25
C PRO A 394 -8.41 -18.22 28.46
N HIS A 395 -7.45 -18.63 27.61
CA HIS A 395 -6.48 -17.81 26.87
C HIS A 395 -6.28 -16.41 27.42
N ASN A 396 -5.36 -16.24 28.36
CA ASN A 396 -4.94 -14.91 28.77
C ASN A 396 -4.14 -14.28 27.62
N TRP A 397 -4.41 -13.01 27.27
CA TRP A 397 -3.84 -12.25 26.13
C TRP A 397 -2.29 -12.03 26.16
N SER A 398 -1.51 -12.91 26.78
CA SER A 398 -0.08 -12.77 27.05
C SER A 398 0.84 -12.86 25.84
N HIS A 399 0.32 -13.16 24.64
CA HIS A 399 1.11 -13.36 23.42
C HIS A 399 0.77 -12.40 22.28
N ARG A 400 0.15 -11.26 22.59
CA ARG A 400 -0.13 -10.21 21.61
C ARG A 400 1.13 -9.44 21.24
N ILE A 401 1.40 -9.34 19.93
CA ILE A 401 2.47 -8.51 19.39
C ILE A 401 2.17 -7.04 19.70
N ASN A 402 3.19 -6.29 20.10
CA ASN A 402 3.05 -4.84 20.32
C ASN A 402 2.54 -4.15 19.03
N PRO A 403 1.42 -3.41 19.08
CA PRO A 403 0.80 -2.83 17.87
C PRO A 403 1.68 -1.78 17.17
N ASN A 404 2.64 -1.19 17.88
CA ASN A 404 3.59 -0.23 17.32
C ASN A 404 4.84 -0.88 16.73
N ARG A 405 4.96 -2.21 16.82
CA ARG A 405 6.13 -2.95 16.34
C ARG A 405 5.93 -3.42 14.91
N LYS A 406 6.93 -3.15 14.06
CA LYS A 406 6.99 -3.68 12.70
C LYS A 406 8.11 -4.70 12.61
N THR A 407 7.77 -5.94 12.27
CA THR A 407 8.76 -6.99 12.07
C THR A 407 9.56 -6.72 10.79
N PRO A 408 10.90 -6.66 10.86
CA PRO A 408 11.72 -6.56 9.65
C PRO A 408 11.52 -7.79 8.76
N VAL A 409 11.27 -7.54 7.48
CA VAL A 409 11.17 -8.57 6.44
C VAL A 409 12.14 -8.25 5.32
N GLN A 410 12.81 -9.26 4.80
CA GLN A 410 13.77 -9.11 3.72
C GLN A 410 13.56 -10.20 2.66
N PRO A 411 13.07 -9.83 1.47
CA PRO A 411 13.07 -10.73 0.31
C PRO A 411 14.50 -11.11 -0.07
N VAL A 412 14.72 -12.39 -0.36
CA VAL A 412 15.94 -12.87 -1.01
C VAL A 412 15.68 -13.08 -2.51
N GLY A 413 16.74 -13.24 -3.30
CA GLY A 413 16.62 -13.48 -4.74
C GLY A 413 15.90 -14.79 -5.02
N THR A 414 14.92 -14.75 -5.91
CA THR A 414 14.21 -15.95 -6.38
C THR A 414 15.14 -16.90 -7.12
N ASN A 415 14.90 -18.22 -7.04
CA ASN A 415 15.59 -19.21 -7.86
C ASN A 415 14.62 -19.93 -8.81
N GLY A 416 15.17 -20.57 -9.84
CA GLY A 416 14.41 -21.34 -10.83
C GLY A 416 14.10 -22.78 -10.41
N GLU A 417 14.23 -23.08 -9.12
CA GLU A 417 14.02 -24.42 -8.60
C GLU A 417 12.54 -24.68 -8.33
N ARG A 418 12.14 -25.95 -8.47
CA ARG A 418 10.77 -26.39 -8.23
C ARG A 418 10.64 -26.94 -6.82
N GLU A 419 10.06 -26.15 -5.91
CA GLU A 419 9.90 -26.56 -4.52
C GLU A 419 9.05 -27.82 -4.31
N VAL A 420 8.19 -28.19 -5.26
CA VAL A 420 7.37 -29.43 -5.18
C VAL A 420 8.17 -30.71 -5.47
N GLU A 421 9.38 -30.60 -6.03
CA GLU A 421 10.27 -31.73 -6.29
C GLU A 421 11.27 -31.87 -5.12
N THR A 422 11.50 -33.08 -4.61
CA THR A 422 12.38 -33.29 -3.44
C THR A 422 13.79 -32.71 -3.65
N GLN A 423 14.39 -32.94 -4.83
CA GLN A 423 15.70 -32.39 -5.16
C GLN A 423 15.64 -30.88 -5.38
N GLY A 424 14.57 -30.38 -6.00
CA GLY A 424 14.33 -28.95 -6.19
C GLY A 424 14.24 -28.21 -4.86
N MET A 425 13.47 -28.73 -3.90
CA MET A 425 13.39 -28.20 -2.54
C MET A 425 14.75 -28.17 -1.83
N ALA A 426 15.56 -29.23 -1.96
CA ALA A 426 16.90 -29.23 -1.35
C ALA A 426 17.79 -28.10 -1.91
N ARG A 427 17.82 -27.94 -3.24
CA ARG A 427 18.57 -26.86 -3.90
C ARG A 427 18.02 -25.48 -3.55
N THR A 428 16.69 -25.37 -3.48
CA THR A 428 15.96 -24.15 -3.08
C THR A 428 16.42 -23.66 -1.71
N LEU A 429 16.38 -24.54 -0.69
CA LEU A 429 16.76 -24.17 0.67
C LEU A 429 18.25 -23.82 0.79
N LEU A 430 19.13 -24.61 0.16
CA LEU A 430 20.57 -24.35 0.19
C LEU A 430 20.95 -23.03 -0.48
N ASP A 431 20.30 -22.70 -1.60
CA ASP A 431 20.47 -21.42 -2.28
C ASP A 431 20.03 -20.25 -1.40
N PHE A 432 18.84 -20.33 -0.78
CA PHE A 432 18.38 -19.27 0.13
C PHE A 432 19.25 -19.13 1.39
N ASP A 433 19.78 -20.24 1.91
CA ASP A 433 20.71 -20.24 3.04
C ASP A 433 22.01 -19.50 2.66
N GLN A 434 22.56 -19.82 1.48
CA GLN A 434 23.74 -19.14 0.94
C GLN A 434 23.48 -17.66 0.72
N GLN A 435 22.33 -17.30 0.14
CA GLN A 435 21.95 -15.91 -0.06
C GLN A 435 21.86 -15.15 1.26
N SER A 436 21.26 -15.75 2.28
CA SER A 436 21.08 -15.17 3.62
C SER A 436 22.38 -15.11 4.43
N GLY A 437 23.46 -15.77 3.98
CA GLY A 437 24.75 -15.79 4.68
C GLY A 437 24.84 -16.83 5.80
N ILE A 438 23.98 -17.86 5.78
CA ILE A 438 24.02 -18.97 6.73
C ILE A 438 25.31 -19.78 6.48
N ASN A 439 26.09 -19.99 7.54
CA ASN A 439 27.31 -20.81 7.48
C ASN A 439 26.99 -22.24 7.94
N PRO A 440 27.06 -23.25 7.04
CA PRO A 440 26.76 -24.65 7.37
C PRO A 440 27.52 -25.17 8.59
N ASP A 441 28.79 -24.79 8.75
CA ASP A 441 29.68 -25.30 9.79
C ASP A 441 29.31 -24.79 11.20
N LYS A 442 28.52 -23.71 11.27
CA LYS A 442 28.07 -23.11 12.53
C LYS A 442 26.58 -23.39 12.83
N CYS A 443 25.89 -24.16 12.00
CA CYS A 443 24.43 -24.36 12.08
C CYS A 443 24.00 -25.70 12.67
N ASP A 444 24.92 -26.57 13.09
CA ASP A 444 24.58 -27.90 13.61
C ASP A 444 23.67 -27.86 14.85
N ASN A 445 23.74 -26.80 15.65
CA ASN A 445 22.92 -26.60 16.85
C ASN A 445 21.77 -25.59 16.68
N ILE A 446 21.58 -25.02 15.48
CA ILE A 446 20.58 -23.97 15.22
C ILE A 446 19.44 -24.54 14.39
N LEU A 447 18.21 -24.32 14.85
CA LEU A 447 16.99 -24.74 14.19
C LEU A 447 16.53 -23.68 13.19
N SER A 448 16.48 -24.03 11.90
CA SER A 448 15.94 -23.17 10.84
C SER A 448 14.43 -23.38 10.73
N TRP A 449 13.66 -22.30 10.89
CA TRP A 449 12.21 -22.34 10.68
C TRP A 449 11.84 -21.89 9.28
N VAL A 450 11.29 -22.81 8.50
CA VAL A 450 10.83 -22.59 7.12
C VAL A 450 9.32 -22.73 7.07
N ARG A 451 8.66 -21.80 6.41
CA ARG A 451 7.21 -21.74 6.29
C ARG A 451 6.83 -21.65 4.82
N GLY A 452 5.65 -22.10 4.46
CA GLY A 452 5.16 -22.05 3.08
C GLY A 452 3.78 -22.66 2.98
N ASP A 453 3.40 -23.11 1.78
CA ASP A 453 2.13 -23.80 1.60
C ASP A 453 2.20 -25.27 2.09
N GLY A 454 1.07 -25.97 2.03
CA GLY A 454 1.00 -27.38 2.43
C GLY A 454 1.86 -28.31 1.58
N ALA A 455 2.07 -28.00 0.30
CA ALA A 455 2.90 -28.77 -0.61
C ALA A 455 4.40 -28.55 -0.34
N SER A 456 4.83 -27.31 -0.05
CA SER A 456 6.19 -27.00 0.38
C SER A 456 6.48 -27.72 1.70
N HIS A 457 5.55 -27.67 2.67
CA HIS A 457 5.67 -28.39 3.94
C HIS A 457 5.82 -29.90 3.74
N ALA A 458 4.93 -30.52 2.98
CA ALA A 458 4.98 -31.95 2.68
C ALA A 458 6.29 -32.34 1.97
N THR A 459 6.79 -31.49 1.08
CA THR A 459 8.04 -31.74 0.36
C THR A 459 9.26 -31.63 1.27
N ILE A 460 9.30 -30.68 2.21
CA ILE A 460 10.37 -30.61 3.23
C ILE A 460 10.35 -31.86 4.11
N MET A 461 9.18 -32.31 4.56
CA MET A 461 9.06 -33.53 5.36
C MET A 461 9.55 -34.77 4.60
N ARG A 462 9.20 -34.87 3.32
CA ARG A 462 9.69 -35.93 2.42
C ARG A 462 11.21 -35.85 2.23
N LEU A 463 11.77 -34.66 2.04
CA LEU A 463 13.20 -34.42 1.92
C LEU A 463 13.96 -34.92 3.16
N LYS A 464 13.49 -34.55 4.36
CA LYS A 464 14.06 -35.01 5.64
C LYS A 464 14.06 -36.54 5.75
N LYS A 465 12.99 -37.20 5.30
CA LYS A 465 12.88 -38.67 5.29
C LYS A 465 13.91 -39.32 4.35
N TYR A 466 14.06 -38.79 3.13
CA TYR A 466 15.02 -39.33 2.16
C TYR A 466 16.48 -39.13 2.58
N LEU A 467 16.79 -37.99 3.20
CA LEU A 467 18.14 -37.67 3.66
C LEU A 467 18.41 -38.06 5.12
N ALA A 468 17.50 -38.81 5.74
CA ALA A 468 17.61 -39.23 7.13
C ALA A 468 18.89 -40.04 7.40
N VAL A 469 19.45 -40.73 6.39
CA VAL A 469 20.69 -41.51 6.54
C VAL A 469 21.96 -40.65 6.49
N THR A 470 21.88 -39.40 6.03
CA THR A 470 23.04 -38.51 5.92
C THR A 470 23.49 -38.06 7.32
N PRO A 471 24.75 -38.29 7.73
CA PRO A 471 25.20 -38.00 9.10
C PRO A 471 25.14 -36.51 9.48
N ASN A 472 25.42 -35.63 8.52
CA ASN A 472 25.46 -34.18 8.76
C ASN A 472 24.04 -33.61 8.92
N ILE A 473 23.80 -32.89 10.02
CA ILE A 473 22.48 -32.37 10.42
C ILE A 473 21.95 -31.35 9.40
N TYR A 474 22.82 -30.43 8.98
CA TYR A 474 22.48 -29.40 8.00
C TYR A 474 22.11 -30.00 6.63
N LYS A 475 22.96 -30.89 6.08
CA LYS A 475 22.73 -31.54 4.78
C LYS A 475 21.55 -32.52 4.79
N SER A 476 21.19 -33.06 5.95
CA SER A 476 19.99 -33.90 6.12
C SER A 476 18.72 -33.10 6.40
N PHE A 477 18.83 -31.77 6.56
CA PHE A 477 17.75 -30.86 6.93
C PHE A 477 17.03 -31.26 8.24
N ARG A 478 17.71 -32.02 9.12
CA ARG A 478 17.12 -32.43 10.40
C ARG A 478 16.90 -31.25 11.32
N ASN A 479 17.73 -30.21 11.21
CA ASN A 479 17.59 -28.92 11.87
C ASN A 479 16.58 -27.97 11.18
N VAL A 480 15.79 -28.43 10.21
CA VAL A 480 14.71 -27.62 9.63
C VAL A 480 13.38 -27.98 10.26
N ILE A 481 12.71 -27.00 10.86
CA ILE A 481 11.27 -27.06 11.16
C ILE A 481 10.52 -26.49 9.98
N SER A 482 9.48 -27.21 9.55
CA SER A 482 8.53 -26.71 8.57
C SER A 482 7.14 -26.54 9.16
N THR A 483 6.47 -25.43 8.88
CA THR A 483 5.05 -25.21 9.22
C THR A 483 4.30 -24.59 8.03
N PRO A 484 3.03 -24.96 7.78
CA PRO A 484 2.18 -24.23 6.85
C PRO A 484 2.00 -22.77 7.31
N GLU A 485 1.93 -21.82 6.36
CA GLU A 485 1.60 -20.43 6.67
C GLU A 485 0.14 -20.29 7.08
N THR A 486 -0.10 -19.37 8.02
CA THR A 486 -1.42 -19.12 8.62
C THR A 486 -2.50 -18.80 7.57
N TRP A 487 -2.12 -18.09 6.50
CA TRP A 487 -3.02 -17.80 5.40
C TRP A 487 -3.50 -19.06 4.66
N HIS A 488 -2.60 -20.01 4.37
CA HIS A 488 -2.97 -21.26 3.71
C HIS A 488 -3.85 -22.14 4.60
N THR A 489 -3.56 -22.18 5.90
CA THR A 489 -4.42 -22.90 6.85
C THR A 489 -5.82 -22.29 6.90
N LYS A 490 -5.91 -20.96 7.04
CA LYS A 490 -7.18 -20.22 7.00
C LYS A 490 -7.94 -20.41 5.68
N ALA A 491 -7.25 -20.47 4.55
CA ALA A 491 -7.87 -20.74 3.25
C ALA A 491 -8.38 -22.18 3.14
N THR A 492 -7.66 -23.13 3.73
CA THR A 492 -8.08 -24.54 3.81
C THR A 492 -9.32 -24.70 4.68
N ASP A 493 -9.34 -24.04 5.85
CA ASP A 493 -10.50 -24.05 6.75
C ASP A 493 -11.73 -23.40 6.09
N LEU A 494 -11.54 -22.33 5.31
CA LEU A 494 -12.61 -21.73 4.50
C LEU A 494 -13.18 -22.71 3.48
N ASN A 495 -12.33 -23.43 2.74
CA ASN A 495 -12.75 -24.44 1.77
C ASN A 495 -13.49 -25.61 2.43
N ALA A 496 -13.03 -26.03 3.62
CA ALA A 496 -13.69 -27.07 4.40
C ALA A 496 -15.09 -26.63 4.83
N CYS A 497 -15.20 -25.45 5.44
CA CYS A 497 -16.50 -24.87 5.82
C CYS A 497 -17.42 -24.70 4.59
N ALA A 498 -16.89 -24.24 3.46
CA ALA A 498 -17.68 -24.10 2.25
C ALA A 498 -18.18 -25.45 1.72
N SER A 499 -17.33 -26.47 1.73
CA SER A 499 -17.69 -27.84 1.32
C SER A 499 -18.75 -28.45 2.23
N ASN A 500 -18.70 -28.17 3.54
CA ASN A 500 -19.63 -28.71 4.53
C ASN A 500 -21.01 -28.01 4.46
N HIS A 501 -21.05 -26.69 4.27
CA HIS A 501 -22.26 -25.90 4.54
C HIS A 501 -22.99 -25.33 3.32
N TYR A 502 -22.36 -25.25 2.14
CA TYR A 502 -23.06 -24.71 0.95
C TYR A 502 -24.13 -25.65 0.41
N GLY A 503 -23.94 -26.97 0.44
CA GLY A 503 -24.88 -27.92 -0.14
C GLY A 503 -25.15 -27.70 -1.66
N PRO A 504 -26.28 -28.21 -2.17
CA PRO A 504 -26.68 -28.07 -3.58
C PRO A 504 -26.93 -26.61 -4.01
N ALA A 505 -26.66 -26.29 -5.28
CA ALA A 505 -26.83 -24.94 -5.81
C ALA A 505 -28.30 -24.43 -5.75
N ALA A 506 -29.26 -25.33 -6.01
CA ALA A 506 -30.71 -25.05 -5.92
C ALA A 506 -31.31 -25.64 -4.63
N SER A 507 -30.67 -25.40 -3.49
CA SER A 507 -31.18 -25.91 -2.21
C SER A 507 -32.44 -25.15 -1.77
N LYS A 508 -33.47 -25.89 -1.32
CA LYS A 508 -34.63 -25.37 -0.60
C LYS A 508 -34.43 -25.32 0.92
N ASP A 509 -33.41 -26.02 1.43
CA ASP A 509 -33.07 -26.06 2.85
C ASP A 509 -32.54 -24.68 3.30
N PRO A 510 -33.16 -24.02 4.29
CA PRO A 510 -32.73 -22.70 4.75
C PRO A 510 -31.39 -22.74 5.51
N SER A 511 -30.96 -23.89 6.04
CA SER A 511 -29.66 -24.04 6.68
C SER A 511 -28.49 -23.98 5.67
N SER A 512 -28.75 -24.30 4.40
CA SER A 512 -27.77 -24.27 3.30
C SER A 512 -27.28 -22.86 2.99
N LEU A 513 -25.95 -22.69 2.89
CA LEU A 513 -25.36 -21.41 2.48
C LEU A 513 -25.65 -21.08 1.01
N SER A 514 -25.97 -22.07 0.15
CA SER A 514 -26.42 -21.78 -1.22
C SER A 514 -27.75 -21.04 -1.23
N ARG A 515 -28.71 -21.45 -0.38
CA ARG A 515 -29.99 -20.75 -0.22
C ARG A 515 -29.79 -19.33 0.32
N SER A 516 -28.95 -19.20 1.35
CA SER A 516 -28.62 -17.90 1.95
C SER A 516 -27.89 -16.96 0.96
N SER A 517 -26.95 -17.50 0.17
CA SER A 517 -26.23 -16.73 -0.85
C SER A 517 -27.18 -16.23 -1.95
N ASN A 518 -28.11 -17.07 -2.40
CA ASN A 518 -29.12 -16.66 -3.38
C ASN A 518 -30.02 -15.55 -2.83
N ALA A 519 -30.48 -15.67 -1.58
CA ALA A 519 -31.28 -14.63 -0.92
C ALA A 519 -30.52 -13.30 -0.77
N ALA A 520 -29.21 -13.35 -0.52
CA ALA A 520 -28.34 -12.18 -0.41
C ALA A 520 -27.78 -11.66 -1.75
N ASN A 521 -28.22 -12.24 -2.88
CA ASN A 521 -27.69 -11.93 -4.23
C ASN A 521 -26.15 -12.08 -4.32
N MET A 522 -25.61 -13.11 -3.67
CA MET A 522 -24.20 -13.45 -3.64
C MET A 522 -23.91 -14.68 -4.49
N LYS A 523 -22.81 -14.63 -5.25
CA LYS A 523 -22.42 -15.75 -6.12
C LYS A 523 -21.94 -16.93 -5.28
N ARG A 524 -22.61 -18.08 -5.43
CA ARG A 524 -22.12 -19.37 -4.94
C ARG A 524 -20.77 -19.73 -5.57
N PRO A 525 -19.79 -20.26 -4.81
CA PRO A 525 -18.55 -20.75 -5.39
C PRO A 525 -18.82 -21.84 -6.43
N THR A 526 -18.08 -21.81 -7.55
CA THR A 526 -18.24 -22.81 -8.62
C THR A 526 -17.64 -24.17 -8.24
N ASP A 527 -16.59 -24.16 -7.41
CA ASP A 527 -15.91 -25.33 -6.86
C ASP A 527 -15.84 -25.16 -5.35
N LEU A 528 -16.49 -26.04 -4.59
CA LEU A 528 -16.53 -25.96 -3.13
C LEU A 528 -15.24 -26.46 -2.48
N LYS A 529 -14.45 -27.28 -3.18
CA LYS A 529 -13.14 -27.78 -2.72
C LYS A 529 -12.03 -26.76 -2.94
N LYS A 530 -12.21 -25.89 -3.94
CA LYS A 530 -11.27 -24.82 -4.30
C LYS A 530 -12.02 -23.51 -4.51
N CYS A 531 -12.48 -22.93 -3.42
CA CYS A 531 -13.22 -21.68 -3.45
C CYS A 531 -12.32 -20.48 -3.77
N ASP A 532 -12.87 -19.49 -4.47
CA ASP A 532 -12.25 -18.17 -4.57
C ASP A 532 -12.27 -17.50 -3.20
N PHE A 533 -11.10 -17.28 -2.59
CA PHE A 533 -10.99 -16.90 -1.17
C PHE A 533 -11.81 -15.65 -0.80
N TYR A 534 -11.64 -14.53 -1.49
CA TYR A 534 -12.28 -13.26 -1.10
C TYR A 534 -13.80 -13.24 -1.32
N PRO A 535 -14.34 -13.67 -2.47
CA PRO A 535 -15.79 -13.77 -2.64
C PRO A 535 -16.44 -14.72 -1.62
N THR A 536 -15.85 -15.89 -1.39
CA THR A 536 -16.40 -16.90 -0.48
C THR A 536 -16.35 -16.44 0.97
N SER A 537 -15.20 -15.94 1.45
CA SER A 537 -15.09 -15.42 2.82
C SER A 537 -16.06 -14.28 3.08
N ARG A 538 -16.24 -13.35 2.13
CA ARG A 538 -17.23 -12.28 2.24
C ARG A 538 -18.66 -12.82 2.34
N SER A 539 -19.00 -13.82 1.52
CA SER A 539 -20.33 -14.44 1.53
C SER A 539 -20.63 -15.12 2.85
N MET A 540 -19.70 -15.94 3.34
CA MET A 540 -19.89 -16.69 4.57
C MET A 540 -19.88 -15.78 5.79
N THR A 541 -19.04 -14.74 5.81
CA THR A 541 -19.03 -13.72 6.88
C THR A 541 -20.36 -12.99 6.95
N MET A 542 -20.90 -12.53 5.81
CA MET A 542 -22.22 -11.88 5.80
C MET A 542 -23.33 -12.80 6.32
N ILE A 543 -23.33 -14.06 5.90
CA ILE A 543 -24.35 -15.03 6.35
C ILE A 543 -24.19 -15.34 7.84
N TRP A 544 -22.95 -15.47 8.33
CA TRP A 544 -22.65 -15.68 9.75
C TRP A 544 -23.08 -14.49 10.59
N ASP A 545 -22.71 -13.26 10.19
CA ASP A 545 -23.11 -12.02 10.87
C ASP A 545 -24.64 -11.89 10.95
N ALA A 546 -25.34 -12.16 9.83
CA ALA A 546 -26.80 -12.10 9.79
C ALA A 546 -27.46 -13.11 10.75
N ARG A 547 -26.95 -14.35 10.80
CA ARG A 547 -27.46 -15.39 11.72
C ARG A 547 -27.15 -15.07 13.18
N VAL A 548 -25.96 -14.51 13.47
CA VAL A 548 -25.60 -14.06 14.82
C VAL A 548 -26.51 -12.92 15.27
N LEU A 549 -26.80 -11.95 14.39
CA LEU A 549 -27.75 -10.87 14.67
C LEU A 549 -29.17 -11.38 14.94
N ASP A 550 -29.63 -12.40 14.20
CA ASP A 550 -30.92 -13.03 14.47
C ASP A 550 -30.94 -13.76 15.83
N CYS A 551 -29.85 -14.42 16.22
CA CYS A 551 -29.73 -14.99 17.56
C CYS A 551 -29.78 -13.91 18.66
N TRP A 552 -29.15 -12.76 18.43
CA TRP A 552 -29.23 -11.61 19.33
C TRP A 552 -30.65 -11.04 19.43
N ARG A 553 -31.35 -10.92 18.29
CA ARG A 553 -32.76 -10.51 18.24
C ARG A 553 -33.62 -11.40 19.15
N LEU A 554 -33.45 -12.72 19.07
CA LEU A 554 -34.17 -13.68 19.92
C LEU A 554 -33.85 -13.53 21.41
N ILE A 555 -32.59 -13.30 21.77
CA ILE A 555 -32.18 -13.14 23.19
C ILE A 555 -32.69 -11.82 23.77
N LEU A 556 -32.69 -10.75 22.98
CA LEU A 556 -33.17 -9.44 23.39
C LEU A 556 -34.71 -9.33 23.36
N GLY A 557 -35.41 -10.34 22.82
CA GLY A 557 -36.88 -10.34 22.72
C GLY A 557 -37.41 -9.32 21.72
N ILE A 558 -36.68 -9.10 20.61
CA ILE A 558 -37.01 -8.12 19.57
C ILE A 558 -37.73 -8.84 18.43
N ASP A 559 -38.79 -8.26 17.88
CA ASP A 559 -39.60 -8.92 16.84
C ASP A 559 -38.93 -8.86 15.46
N SER A 560 -38.30 -7.73 15.08
CA SER A 560 -37.60 -7.57 13.79
C SER A 560 -36.10 -7.26 13.92
N ASP A 561 -35.31 -7.73 12.96
CA ASP A 561 -33.89 -7.40 12.79
C ASP A 561 -33.63 -5.89 12.60
N SER A 562 -34.55 -5.20 11.93
CA SER A 562 -34.49 -3.75 11.71
C SER A 562 -34.62 -2.92 12.99
N GLU A 563 -35.16 -3.52 14.05
CA GLU A 563 -35.43 -2.87 15.33
C GLU A 563 -34.28 -3.01 16.33
N ILE A 564 -33.24 -3.82 16.05
CA ILE A 564 -32.09 -3.95 16.97
C ILE A 564 -31.42 -2.60 17.20
N VAL A 565 -31.21 -1.82 16.14
CA VAL A 565 -30.59 -0.49 16.25
C VAL A 565 -31.50 0.47 17.02
N GLU A 566 -32.81 0.40 16.78
CA GLU A 566 -33.80 1.22 17.47
C GLU A 566 -33.88 0.87 18.96
N HIS A 567 -33.83 -0.41 19.31
CA HIS A 567 -33.80 -0.89 20.69
C HIS A 567 -32.63 -0.28 21.47
N PHE A 568 -31.41 -0.32 20.93
CA PHE A 568 -30.26 0.30 21.59
C PHE A 568 -30.34 1.84 21.61
N ALA A 569 -30.95 2.47 20.60
CA ALA A 569 -31.18 3.91 20.61
C ALA A 569 -32.16 4.32 21.73
N GLN A 570 -33.26 3.59 21.88
CA GLN A 570 -34.24 3.79 22.94
C GLN A 570 -33.63 3.56 24.32
N LEU A 571 -32.84 2.50 24.51
CA LEU A 571 -32.10 2.26 25.76
C LEU A 571 -31.12 3.39 26.09
N ALA A 572 -30.47 3.99 25.08
CA ALA A 572 -29.58 5.12 25.27
C ALA A 572 -30.34 6.39 25.71
N GLU A 573 -31.54 6.63 25.18
CA GLU A 573 -32.37 7.78 25.56
C GLU A 573 -32.82 7.72 27.03
N ILE A 574 -33.04 6.51 27.55
CA ILE A 574 -33.44 6.28 28.95
C ILE A 574 -32.27 5.95 29.89
N ASP A 575 -31.02 6.09 29.42
CA ASP A 575 -29.79 5.78 30.16
C ASP A 575 -29.77 4.35 30.77
N CYS A 576 -30.33 3.38 30.03
CA CYS A 576 -30.41 1.96 30.40
C CYS A 576 -29.66 1.07 29.41
N LEU A 577 -28.58 1.57 28.80
CA LEU A 577 -27.73 0.74 27.95
C LEU A 577 -27.10 -0.41 28.77
N PRO A 578 -27.11 -1.65 28.25
CA PRO A 578 -26.48 -2.75 28.94
C PRO A 578 -24.97 -2.51 29.04
N THR A 579 -24.42 -2.88 30.19
CA THR A 579 -22.99 -2.91 30.43
C THR A 579 -22.32 -3.96 29.54
N LEU A 580 -20.99 -3.84 29.39
CA LEU A 580 -20.22 -4.86 28.68
C LEU A 580 -20.36 -6.24 29.33
N ASP A 581 -20.42 -6.30 30.66
CA ASP A 581 -20.54 -7.57 31.39
C ASP A 581 -21.90 -8.25 31.12
N GLU A 582 -22.99 -7.48 31.08
CA GLU A 582 -24.32 -7.98 30.70
C GLU A 582 -24.35 -8.50 29.26
N LEU A 583 -23.72 -7.76 28.32
CA LEU A 583 -23.59 -8.22 26.93
C LEU A 583 -22.74 -9.50 26.83
N LEU A 584 -21.66 -9.61 27.60
CA LEU A 584 -20.84 -10.82 27.64
C LEU A 584 -21.60 -12.01 28.23
N ASP A 585 -22.46 -11.78 29.22
CA ASP A 585 -23.33 -12.83 29.77
C ASP A 585 -24.41 -13.27 28.78
N HIS A 586 -25.03 -12.35 28.03
CA HIS A 586 -25.89 -12.70 26.90
C HIS A 586 -25.14 -13.47 25.81
N ALA A 587 -23.90 -13.08 25.49
CA ALA A 587 -23.08 -13.78 24.50
C ALA A 587 -22.76 -15.24 24.94
N LYS A 588 -22.54 -15.49 26.24
CA LYS A 588 -22.39 -16.86 26.76
C LYS A 588 -23.66 -17.69 26.53
N VAL A 589 -24.83 -17.10 26.76
CA VAL A 589 -26.13 -17.76 26.51
C VAL A 589 -26.31 -18.04 25.01
N LEU A 590 -25.96 -17.09 24.14
CA LEU A 590 -26.01 -17.27 22.69
C LEU A 590 -25.14 -18.44 22.25
N ARG A 591 -23.89 -18.50 22.72
CA ARG A 591 -22.98 -19.60 22.42
C ARG A 591 -23.55 -20.94 22.90
N GLU A 592 -24.05 -20.99 24.14
CA GLU A 592 -24.62 -22.20 24.73
C GLU A 592 -25.86 -22.70 23.98
N ARG A 593 -26.67 -21.80 23.39
CA ARG A 593 -27.89 -22.13 22.65
C ARG A 593 -27.67 -22.37 21.15
N TYR A 594 -26.71 -21.69 20.52
CA TYR A 594 -26.67 -21.57 19.05
C TYR A 594 -25.30 -21.79 18.42
N ALA A 595 -24.22 -21.94 19.18
CA ALA A 595 -22.86 -22.08 18.64
C ALA A 595 -21.97 -23.01 19.49
N SER A 596 -22.53 -24.13 19.96
CA SER A 596 -21.80 -25.13 20.74
C SER A 596 -22.14 -26.56 20.30
N GLN A 597 -21.24 -27.50 20.60
CA GLN A 597 -21.48 -28.93 20.36
C GLN A 597 -22.71 -29.42 21.13
N VAL A 598 -22.91 -28.96 22.36
CA VAL A 598 -24.07 -29.29 23.18
C VAL A 598 -25.37 -28.82 22.53
N ALA A 599 -25.40 -27.60 22.00
CA ALA A 599 -26.56 -27.09 21.26
C ALA A 599 -26.85 -27.91 20.00
N TYR A 600 -25.79 -28.35 19.30
CA TYR A 600 -25.93 -29.22 18.14
C TYR A 600 -26.55 -30.56 18.53
N ASP A 601 -26.02 -31.23 19.56
CA ASP A 601 -26.54 -32.53 20.02
C ASP A 601 -28.00 -32.39 20.51
N GLN A 602 -28.33 -31.34 21.26
CA GLN A 602 -29.69 -31.01 21.70
C GLN A 602 -30.67 -30.80 20.53
N SER A 603 -30.21 -30.19 19.43
CA SER A 603 -31.06 -29.99 18.26
C SER A 603 -31.34 -31.27 17.48
N LEU A 604 -30.64 -32.37 17.75
CA LEU A 604 -30.82 -33.66 17.05
C LEU A 604 -31.78 -34.63 17.75
N SER A 605 -32.18 -34.35 18.99
CA SER A 605 -32.91 -35.28 19.84
C SER A 605 -33.87 -34.52 20.76
N THR A 606 -35.14 -34.91 20.79
CA THR A 606 -36.13 -34.30 21.69
C THR A 606 -35.78 -34.56 23.15
N GLU A 607 -35.27 -35.77 23.44
CA GLU A 607 -34.84 -36.17 24.78
C GLU A 607 -33.72 -35.25 25.29
N ASP A 608 -32.68 -35.04 24.49
CA ASP A 608 -31.55 -34.18 24.87
C ASP A 608 -31.99 -32.71 24.99
N HIS A 609 -32.92 -32.25 24.14
CA HIS A 609 -33.50 -30.91 24.26
C HIS A 609 -34.31 -30.74 25.55
N ASP A 610 -35.04 -31.77 25.97
CA ASP A 610 -35.87 -31.72 27.17
C ASP A 610 -35.06 -31.78 28.46
N GLU A 611 -33.95 -32.51 28.46
CA GLU A 611 -33.00 -32.56 29.57
C GLU A 611 -32.09 -31.32 29.66
N ALA A 612 -32.06 -30.47 28.63
CA ALA A 612 -31.24 -29.27 28.59
C ALA A 612 -31.60 -28.28 29.72
N SER A 613 -30.57 -27.68 30.33
CA SER A 613 -30.77 -26.60 31.31
C SER A 613 -31.53 -25.42 30.69
N SER A 614 -32.32 -24.70 31.48
CA SER A 614 -33.09 -23.53 31.00
C SER A 614 -32.22 -22.46 30.33
N ARG A 615 -30.95 -22.36 30.73
CA ARG A 615 -29.96 -21.45 30.13
C ARG A 615 -29.59 -21.88 28.71
N SER A 616 -29.35 -23.18 28.50
CA SER A 616 -28.92 -23.75 27.22
C SER A 616 -30.08 -24.15 26.30
N LYS A 617 -31.30 -24.29 26.83
CA LYS A 617 -32.48 -24.72 26.08
C LYS A 617 -32.84 -23.70 25.00
N ILE A 618 -32.97 -24.18 23.77
CA ILE A 618 -33.37 -23.38 22.62
C ILE A 618 -34.89 -23.18 22.69
N PRO A 619 -35.40 -21.93 22.66
CA PRO A 619 -36.84 -21.68 22.64
C PRO A 619 -37.51 -22.39 21.46
N ALA A 620 -38.55 -23.17 21.74
CA ALA A 620 -39.38 -23.74 20.69
C ALA A 620 -40.12 -22.61 19.98
N VAL A 621 -39.90 -22.48 18.68
CA VAL A 621 -40.66 -21.56 17.82
C VAL A 621 -41.72 -22.39 17.11
N GLU A 622 -42.92 -21.85 16.92
CA GLU A 622 -43.92 -22.50 16.08
C GLU A 622 -43.33 -22.77 14.69
N PRO A 623 -43.52 -23.98 14.12
CA PRO A 623 -43.00 -24.28 12.80
C PRO A 623 -43.56 -23.27 11.80
N LEU A 624 -42.66 -22.54 11.13
CA LEU A 624 -43.03 -21.71 9.98
C LEU A 624 -43.71 -22.63 8.96
N HIS A 625 -45.02 -22.49 8.80
CA HIS A 625 -45.75 -23.14 7.71
C HIS A 625 -45.13 -22.67 6.40
N GLY A 626 -44.32 -23.53 5.79
CA GLY A 626 -43.76 -23.29 4.49
C GLY A 626 -44.90 -23.08 3.50
N ASP A 627 -44.87 -21.96 2.81
CA ASP A 627 -45.75 -21.69 1.69
C ASP A 627 -45.38 -22.71 0.60
N GLU A 628 -46.08 -23.86 0.57
CA GLU A 628 -45.83 -24.94 -0.40
C GLU A 628 -46.00 -24.46 -1.86
N ASP A 629 -46.62 -23.29 -2.04
CA ASP A 629 -46.93 -22.65 -3.32
C ASP A 629 -45.98 -21.50 -3.71
N ALA A 630 -44.93 -21.19 -2.94
CA ALA A 630 -43.99 -20.13 -3.32
C ALA A 630 -43.23 -20.52 -4.62
N PRO A 631 -43.31 -19.72 -5.71
CA PRO A 631 -42.66 -20.05 -6.96
C PRO A 631 -41.14 -20.15 -6.76
N PRO A 632 -40.47 -21.09 -7.44
CA PRO A 632 -39.02 -21.18 -7.37
C PRO A 632 -38.42 -19.84 -7.78
N PRO A 633 -37.43 -19.30 -7.04
CA PRO A 633 -36.77 -18.07 -7.43
C PRO A 633 -36.26 -18.22 -8.86
N GLU A 634 -36.47 -17.22 -9.71
CA GLU A 634 -35.91 -17.21 -11.07
C GLU A 634 -34.37 -17.25 -10.96
N ILE A 635 -33.80 -18.43 -11.25
CA ILE A 635 -32.36 -18.66 -11.21
C ILE A 635 -31.76 -18.14 -12.52
N PRO A 636 -30.85 -17.15 -12.51
CA PRO A 636 -29.97 -16.92 -13.66
C PRO A 636 -29.14 -18.18 -13.87
N ALA A 637 -29.17 -18.75 -15.07
CA ALA A 637 -28.48 -20.00 -15.41
C ALA A 637 -27.02 -19.98 -14.91
N ALA A 638 -26.77 -20.69 -13.80
CA ALA A 638 -25.43 -20.86 -13.27
C ALA A 638 -24.68 -21.86 -14.17
N PRO A 639 -23.37 -21.68 -14.40
CA PRO A 639 -22.57 -22.71 -15.05
C PRO A 639 -22.70 -24.02 -14.27
N GLU A 640 -22.81 -25.14 -15.00
CA GLU A 640 -22.96 -26.46 -14.40
C GLU A 640 -21.86 -26.70 -13.34
N PRO A 641 -22.24 -27.12 -12.12
CA PRO A 641 -21.26 -27.42 -11.09
C PRO A 641 -20.37 -28.58 -11.54
N LYS A 642 -19.05 -28.43 -11.33
CA LYS A 642 -18.08 -29.48 -11.68
C LYS A 642 -18.12 -30.70 -10.75
N ASP A 643 -18.84 -30.60 -9.63
CA ASP A 643 -18.99 -31.66 -8.63
C ASP A 643 -20.47 -32.04 -8.52
N GLU A 644 -20.77 -33.35 -8.45
CA GLU A 644 -22.02 -33.85 -7.89
C GLU A 644 -22.09 -33.37 -6.43
N GLY A 645 -22.82 -32.28 -6.20
CA GLY A 645 -22.97 -31.73 -4.85
C GLY A 645 -23.54 -32.77 -3.87
N PRO A 646 -23.37 -32.56 -2.55
CA PRO A 646 -23.94 -33.47 -1.55
C PRO A 646 -25.44 -33.66 -1.81
N LYS A 647 -25.87 -34.91 -1.96
CA LYS A 647 -27.30 -35.24 -2.15
C LYS A 647 -28.08 -34.80 -0.91
N PHE A 648 -29.33 -34.39 -1.12
CA PHE A 648 -30.24 -34.03 -0.03
C PHE A 648 -30.25 -35.14 1.03
N TYR A 649 -29.95 -34.81 2.28
CA TYR A 649 -29.95 -35.79 3.35
C TYR A 649 -31.39 -36.20 3.65
N LYS A 650 -31.65 -37.51 3.71
CA LYS A 650 -32.96 -38.05 4.08
C LYS A 650 -32.84 -38.61 5.50
N GLU A 651 -33.61 -38.05 6.41
CA GLU A 651 -33.64 -38.50 7.79
C GLU A 651 -34.04 -39.97 7.91
N ALA A 652 -33.51 -40.63 8.93
CA ALA A 652 -33.92 -41.98 9.29
C ALA A 652 -35.40 -41.98 9.74
N PRO A 653 -36.15 -43.07 9.50
CA PRO A 653 -37.49 -43.21 10.07
C PRO A 653 -37.43 -43.07 11.60
N GLY A 654 -38.27 -42.18 12.16
CA GLY A 654 -38.30 -41.91 13.60
C GLY A 654 -37.31 -40.85 14.09
N PHE A 655 -36.63 -40.12 13.20
CA PHE A 655 -35.92 -38.90 13.59
C PHE A 655 -36.90 -37.86 14.13
N ASP A 656 -36.62 -37.38 15.33
CA ASP A 656 -37.46 -36.48 16.12
C ASP A 656 -36.83 -35.11 16.38
N GLY A 657 -35.59 -34.89 15.96
CA GLY A 657 -34.89 -33.61 16.07
C GLY A 657 -35.14 -32.61 14.93
N ASP A 658 -34.41 -31.49 14.97
CA ASP A 658 -34.39 -30.43 13.95
C ASP A 658 -33.02 -30.38 13.24
N ARG A 659 -32.94 -31.06 12.08
CA ARG A 659 -31.71 -31.07 11.28
C ARG A 659 -31.32 -29.68 10.77
N VAL A 660 -32.30 -28.83 10.43
CA VAL A 660 -32.06 -27.50 9.85
C VAL A 660 -31.39 -26.59 10.87
N LEU A 661 -31.91 -26.60 12.10
CA LEU A 661 -31.31 -25.92 13.23
C LEU A 661 -29.92 -26.48 13.55
N SER A 662 -29.78 -27.81 13.60
CA SER A 662 -28.47 -28.46 13.89
C SER A 662 -27.38 -28.04 12.89
N ASN A 663 -27.68 -28.04 11.59
CA ASN A 663 -26.75 -27.61 10.54
C ASN A 663 -26.38 -26.14 10.71
N THR A 664 -27.34 -25.31 11.11
CA THR A 664 -27.12 -23.88 11.35
C THR A 664 -26.20 -23.64 12.55
N ILE A 665 -26.42 -24.36 13.65
CA ILE A 665 -25.58 -24.32 14.85
C ILE A 665 -24.15 -24.76 14.52
N LEU A 666 -24.02 -25.85 13.76
CA LEU A 666 -22.73 -26.38 13.34
C LEU A 666 -21.97 -25.36 12.48
N PHE A 667 -22.64 -24.68 11.54
CA PHE A 667 -22.05 -23.60 10.76
C PHE A 667 -21.59 -22.43 11.64
N LEU A 668 -22.43 -21.97 12.58
CA LEU A 668 -22.10 -20.88 13.48
C LEU A 668 -20.87 -21.19 14.34
N MET A 669 -20.77 -22.43 14.83
CA MET A 669 -19.64 -22.92 15.61
C MET A 669 -18.36 -23.03 14.75
N GLU A 670 -18.39 -23.77 13.63
CA GLU A 670 -17.20 -24.01 12.80
C GLU A 670 -16.68 -22.71 12.17
N PHE A 671 -17.56 -21.92 11.55
CA PHE A 671 -17.17 -20.68 10.91
C PHE A 671 -16.89 -19.57 11.94
N GLY A 672 -17.45 -19.65 13.15
CA GLY A 672 -17.11 -18.77 14.26
C GLY A 672 -15.62 -18.81 14.62
N TRP A 673 -15.01 -20.01 14.63
CA TRP A 673 -13.56 -20.14 14.80
C TRP A 673 -12.76 -19.52 13.65
N TRP A 674 -13.26 -19.61 12.43
CA TRP A 674 -12.66 -18.95 11.27
C TRP A 674 -12.73 -17.42 11.38
N VAL A 675 -13.87 -16.89 11.85
CA VAL A 675 -14.07 -15.46 12.13
C VAL A 675 -13.10 -14.99 13.23
N GLU A 676 -12.96 -15.77 14.30
CA GLU A 676 -12.02 -15.45 15.38
C GLU A 676 -10.56 -15.46 14.88
N LEU A 677 -10.19 -16.43 14.03
CA LEU A 677 -8.88 -16.46 13.38
C LEU A 677 -8.66 -15.23 12.49
N ASN A 678 -9.72 -14.75 11.83
CA ASN A 678 -9.68 -13.54 11.01
C ASN A 678 -9.47 -12.26 11.83
N TYR A 679 -9.89 -12.21 13.10
CA TYR A 679 -9.60 -11.12 14.03
C TYR A 679 -8.23 -11.25 14.70
N ALA A 680 -7.86 -12.45 15.16
CA ALA A 680 -6.63 -12.68 15.89
C ALA A 680 -5.36 -12.37 15.09
N ILE A 681 -5.34 -12.71 13.79
CA ILE A 681 -4.19 -12.47 12.90
C ILE A 681 -3.84 -10.98 12.78
N PRO A 682 -4.74 -10.07 12.35
CA PRO A 682 -4.43 -8.64 12.24
C PRO A 682 -4.20 -7.97 13.60
N GLU A 683 -4.79 -8.48 14.68
CA GLU A 683 -4.51 -8.01 16.04
C GLU A 683 -3.10 -8.38 16.55
N GLY A 684 -2.44 -9.32 15.88
CA GLY A 684 -1.14 -9.86 16.28
C GLY A 684 -1.21 -10.77 17.50
N ASP A 685 -2.38 -11.35 17.83
CA ASP A 685 -2.57 -12.28 18.95
C ASP A 685 -2.21 -13.71 18.51
N VAL A 686 -0.90 -13.97 18.40
CA VAL A 686 -0.39 -15.27 17.93
C VAL A 686 -0.77 -16.41 18.87
N GLY A 687 -0.90 -16.13 20.17
CA GLY A 687 -1.40 -17.13 21.11
C GLY A 687 -2.79 -17.60 20.73
N ARG A 688 -3.72 -16.66 20.51
CA ARG A 688 -5.10 -16.98 20.09
C ARG A 688 -5.13 -17.70 18.74
N VAL A 689 -4.31 -17.27 17.78
CA VAL A 689 -4.14 -17.98 16.50
C VAL A 689 -3.75 -19.44 16.73
N MET A 690 -2.76 -19.71 17.59
CA MET A 690 -2.30 -21.08 17.86
C MET A 690 -3.38 -21.94 18.53
N GLU A 691 -4.14 -21.38 19.48
CA GLU A 691 -5.23 -22.11 20.13
C GLU A 691 -6.33 -22.48 19.12
N ILE A 692 -6.73 -21.55 18.24
CA ILE A 692 -7.72 -21.84 17.18
C ILE A 692 -7.19 -22.89 16.21
N LEU A 693 -5.91 -22.85 15.85
CA LEU A 693 -5.32 -23.87 14.97
C LEU A 693 -5.31 -25.27 15.62
N LYS A 694 -5.14 -25.36 16.96
CA LYS A 694 -5.32 -26.64 17.68
C LYS A 694 -6.77 -27.09 17.60
N VAL A 695 -7.74 -26.18 17.78
CA VAL A 695 -9.17 -26.47 17.62
C VAL A 695 -9.45 -27.01 16.21
N SER A 696 -9.00 -26.32 15.15
CA SER A 696 -9.15 -26.80 13.76
C SER A 696 -8.51 -28.19 13.55
N THR A 697 -7.35 -28.45 14.18
CA THR A 697 -6.67 -29.74 14.06
C THR A 697 -7.44 -30.86 14.77
N ALA A 698 -7.96 -30.60 15.97
CA ALA A 698 -8.70 -31.57 16.78
C ALA A 698 -10.10 -31.85 16.21
N ILE A 699 -10.82 -30.81 15.78
CA ILE A 699 -12.22 -30.90 15.36
C ILE A 699 -12.36 -31.22 13.86
N VAL A 700 -11.59 -30.58 12.99
CA VAL A 700 -11.84 -30.63 11.53
C VAL A 700 -11.02 -31.72 10.84
N GLN A 701 -9.74 -31.88 11.17
CA GLN A 701 -8.85 -32.75 10.38
C GLN A 701 -8.89 -34.23 10.78
N LEU A 702 -9.03 -34.55 12.07
CA LEU A 702 -8.94 -35.93 12.54
C LEU A 702 -10.17 -36.80 12.25
N PRO A 703 -11.42 -36.34 12.38
CA PRO A 703 -12.58 -37.13 11.97
C PRO A 703 -12.59 -37.43 10.47
N ILE A 704 -12.13 -36.50 9.63
CA ILE A 704 -11.95 -36.69 8.19
C ILE A 704 -10.82 -37.69 7.91
N MET A 705 -9.70 -37.62 8.65
CA MET A 705 -8.59 -38.59 8.55
C MET A 705 -9.01 -39.99 9.01
N ILE A 706 -9.75 -40.11 10.12
CA ILE A 706 -10.28 -41.37 10.65
C ILE A 706 -11.32 -41.95 9.69
N SER A 707 -12.22 -41.14 9.15
CA SER A 707 -13.16 -41.56 8.09
C SER A 707 -12.44 -42.08 6.85
N LYS A 708 -11.33 -41.44 6.45
CA LYS A 708 -10.50 -41.86 5.32
C LYS A 708 -9.70 -43.12 5.61
N LEU A 709 -9.10 -43.24 6.80
CA LEU A 709 -8.40 -44.43 7.29
C LEU A 709 -9.37 -45.61 7.44
N LEU A 710 -10.58 -45.39 7.96
CA LEU A 710 -11.62 -46.40 8.05
C LEU A 710 -12.13 -46.81 6.67
N LYS A 711 -12.26 -45.88 5.72
CA LYS A 711 -12.55 -46.21 4.30
C LYS A 711 -11.45 -47.03 3.65
N ASP A 712 -10.19 -46.65 3.85
CA ASP A 712 -9.03 -47.34 3.28
C ASP A 712 -8.84 -48.72 3.93
N LEU A 713 -9.06 -48.83 5.24
CA LEU A 713 -9.07 -50.10 5.97
C LEU A 713 -10.26 -50.98 5.55
N TYR A 714 -11.45 -50.41 5.38
CA TYR A 714 -12.63 -51.11 4.86
C TYR A 714 -12.41 -51.59 3.43
N LEU A 715 -11.83 -50.77 2.55
CA LEU A 715 -11.47 -51.17 1.18
C LEU A 715 -10.39 -52.26 1.16
N HIS A 716 -9.42 -52.20 2.06
CA HIS A 716 -8.37 -53.22 2.18
C HIS A 716 -8.91 -54.55 2.73
N VAL A 717 -9.73 -54.51 3.78
CA VAL A 717 -10.39 -55.68 4.38
C VAL A 717 -11.40 -56.30 3.41
N CYS A 718 -12.25 -55.50 2.77
CA CYS A 718 -13.20 -55.97 1.76
C CYS A 718 -12.50 -56.47 0.49
N GLY A 719 -11.37 -55.86 0.09
CA GLY A 719 -10.55 -56.33 -1.03
C GLY A 719 -9.96 -57.72 -0.76
N ASN A 720 -9.44 -57.95 0.44
CA ASN A 720 -8.91 -59.24 0.87
C ASN A 720 -10.02 -60.30 0.99
N LEU A 721 -11.18 -59.97 1.57
CA LEU A 721 -12.35 -60.85 1.65
C LEU A 721 -12.88 -61.24 0.27
N LYS A 722 -12.90 -60.32 -0.70
CA LYS A 722 -13.34 -60.60 -2.07
C LYS A 722 -12.36 -61.53 -2.80
N SER A 723 -11.07 -61.43 -2.51
CA SER A 723 -10.03 -62.31 -3.04
C SER A 723 -10.09 -63.73 -2.46
N GLU A 724 -10.40 -63.87 -1.16
CA GLU A 724 -10.62 -65.17 -0.51
C GLU A 724 -11.93 -65.83 -0.95
N LEU A 725 -13.02 -65.06 -1.11
CA LEU A 725 -14.29 -65.57 -1.64
C LEU A 725 -14.17 -66.03 -3.11
N HIS A 726 -13.43 -65.30 -3.96
CA HIS A 726 -13.12 -65.77 -5.32
C HIS A 726 -12.23 -67.03 -5.31
N GLY A 727 -11.28 -67.13 -4.38
CA GLY A 727 -10.45 -68.33 -4.20
C GLY A 727 -11.24 -69.56 -3.74
N LEU A 728 -12.28 -69.37 -2.91
CA LEU A 728 -13.18 -70.41 -2.45
C LEU A 728 -14.21 -70.83 -3.51
N TYR A 729 -14.72 -69.89 -4.31
CA TYR A 729 -15.66 -70.17 -5.41
C TYR A 729 -14.98 -70.86 -6.60
N ALA A 730 -13.70 -70.55 -6.87
CA ALA A 730 -12.92 -71.22 -7.92
C ALA A 730 -12.55 -72.68 -7.56
N ARG A 731 -12.61 -73.07 -6.28
CA ARG A 731 -12.34 -74.45 -5.83
C ARG A 731 -13.58 -75.35 -5.84
N SER A 732 -14.79 -74.79 -5.90
CA SER A 732 -16.04 -75.56 -5.81
C SER A 732 -16.68 -75.90 -7.16
N VAL A 733 -16.20 -75.34 -8.28
CA VAL A 733 -16.76 -75.61 -9.61
C VAL A 733 -15.71 -76.29 -10.49
N ARG A 734 -15.77 -77.62 -10.59
CA ARG A 734 -15.16 -78.37 -11.70
C ARG A 734 -16.20 -78.58 -12.80
N PRO A 735 -16.04 -78.02 -14.01
CA PRO A 735 -16.77 -78.49 -15.17
C PRO A 735 -16.01 -79.63 -15.86
N ALA A 736 -16.78 -80.63 -16.26
CA ALA A 736 -16.34 -81.81 -16.98
C ALA A 736 -15.63 -81.49 -18.30
N SER A 737 -14.68 -82.35 -18.62
CA SER A 737 -13.96 -82.44 -19.88
C SER A 737 -14.88 -82.53 -21.10
N VAL A 738 -14.75 -81.59 -22.04
CA VAL A 738 -15.21 -81.73 -23.42
C VAL A 738 -14.08 -81.30 -24.36
N ARG A 739 -13.59 -82.27 -25.13
CA ARG A 739 -12.69 -82.08 -26.28
C ARG A 739 -13.44 -81.34 -27.39
N VAL A 740 -12.88 -80.24 -27.91
CA VAL A 740 -13.17 -79.76 -29.27
C VAL A 740 -11.89 -79.24 -29.92
N LEU A 741 -11.81 -79.54 -31.21
CA LEU A 741 -10.69 -79.53 -32.15
C LEU A 741 -10.10 -78.15 -32.46
N THR A 742 -8.79 -78.13 -32.64
CA THR A 742 -8.01 -77.10 -33.33
C THR A 742 -8.31 -77.06 -34.84
N ARG A 743 -8.45 -75.85 -35.40
CA ARG A 743 -8.00 -75.53 -36.77
C ARG A 743 -7.52 -74.06 -36.88
N PRO A 744 -6.55 -73.74 -37.77
CA PRO A 744 -5.74 -72.52 -37.68
C PRO A 744 -5.94 -71.52 -38.84
N GLN A 745 -5.27 -70.36 -38.72
CA GLN A 745 -4.74 -69.41 -39.74
C GLN A 745 -5.54 -68.16 -40.18
N GLY A 746 -4.79 -67.05 -40.29
CA GLY A 746 -5.03 -65.83 -41.11
C GLY A 746 -4.81 -64.53 -40.31
N ARG A 747 -3.67 -63.80 -40.39
CA ARG A 747 -3.31 -62.74 -41.38
C ARG A 747 -4.49 -61.76 -41.65
N THR A 748 -4.43 -60.44 -41.51
CA THR A 748 -3.37 -59.42 -41.79
C THR A 748 -3.79 -58.03 -41.27
N ALA A 749 -2.80 -57.20 -40.94
CA ALA A 749 -2.65 -55.73 -41.11
C ALA A 749 -3.89 -54.80 -41.21
N GLU A 750 -3.99 -53.83 -40.29
CA GLU A 750 -3.59 -52.41 -40.47
C GLU A 750 -3.25 -51.79 -39.11
#